data_AF-A0A3D0M2F7-F1
#
_entry.id   AF-A0A3D0M2F7-F1
#
_cell.length_a   1.000
_cell.length_b   1.000
_cell.length_c   1.000
_cell.angle_alpha   90.00
_cell.angle_beta   90.00
_cell.angle_gamma   90.00
#
_symmetry.space_group_name_H-M   'P 1'
#
loop_
_entity.id
_entity.type
_entity.pdbx_description
1 polymer ?
#
loop_
_entity_poly.entity_id
_entity_poly.type
_entity_poly.pdbx_seq_one_letter_code
_entity_poly.pdbx_strand_id
1 'polypeptide(L)'
;MDKIQFEIAKARIRSKLINDLPSLQRFTSGVDEIGILKRELGKQRRIMPIRKLFHEIPNLLLTLKPCLMMSPLSVSLFLEADTYQFDTVIFDEASQVCTENAIGAISRGKQVIIAGDSKQLPPTNFFSVSTSSDNDFDTDDDEYDDTGAYESILDEAGLLPERTLLWHYRSRHEHLIAFSNAEIYKNSLITFPANIEKVPDNGVEYIFVRDGFYDRGGKKGNVNEAQKVAELVFDHFQKHPQRSLGVIAFGEVQQLAIDTAIREMRLRNQNFESFFKEDSEEPFFIKNLENVQGDERDTIIFSIGYAKDANGVFRMNFGPLSKSGGERRLNVAITRAKYNVKLVGSIMPTDIDIDRISSDGPKLLRAYIDFAINGAESLGREVTELDVTEYDSPFEEAVYKFLDRKGYKVATQVGCSGYRIDMAVKHPTLSGVYVLGIECDGATYHSARTARERDRLRQEVLENMGWKIYRIWSTDWIKDPVTEGAHLIAAINDAIANYDDSMSNEASNEAREDDSDAEDFVSINRKETSITDYGNPYGFAAALTTDLSALPRNTSGYLDITDCILAYVNNEFPIHYELLCQHLAPLYGNEKATIKVRREVDYGINRLHGKIIRKGDFLFPKGWEKITVRVPNSRKINHISIEELAEAMNTILNTVVGITREGLCVETTRVYGWQRMTKGIGASMNAACDLLVQQGRAQELDGKIVPKES
;
A
#
# COMPACT_ATOMS: atom_id res chain seq x y z
N MET A 1 -16.45 -17.70 -5.63
CA MET A 1 -15.63 -18.20 -4.51
C MET A 1 -14.41 -17.32 -4.25
N ASP A 2 -13.47 -17.16 -5.19
CA ASP A 2 -12.24 -16.38 -4.92
C ASP A 2 -12.47 -14.86 -4.73
N LYS A 3 -13.34 -14.22 -5.54
CA LYS A 3 -13.72 -12.79 -5.34
C LYS A 3 -14.28 -12.54 -3.93
N ILE A 4 -15.16 -13.44 -3.48
CA ILE A 4 -15.75 -13.40 -2.14
C ILE A 4 -14.67 -13.58 -1.05
N GLN A 5 -13.69 -14.47 -1.25
CA GLN A 5 -12.59 -14.63 -0.30
C GLN A 5 -11.74 -13.37 -0.17
N PHE A 6 -11.52 -12.64 -1.27
CA PHE A 6 -10.79 -11.37 -1.25
C PHE A 6 -11.51 -10.32 -0.40
N GLU A 7 -12.82 -10.16 -0.57
CA GLU A 7 -13.62 -9.24 0.25
C GLU A 7 -13.66 -9.65 1.74
N ILE A 8 -13.79 -10.94 2.02
CA ILE A 8 -13.72 -11.46 3.40
C ILE A 8 -12.36 -11.14 4.04
N ALA A 9 -11.26 -11.23 3.28
CA ALA A 9 -9.93 -10.93 3.81
C ALA A 9 -9.79 -9.44 4.17
N LYS A 10 -10.27 -8.53 3.31
CA LYS A 10 -10.31 -7.07 3.61
C LYS A 10 -11.11 -6.80 4.89
N ALA A 11 -12.31 -7.36 5.00
CA ALA A 11 -13.17 -7.19 6.16
C ALA A 11 -12.52 -7.71 7.46
N ARG A 12 -11.84 -8.86 7.40
CA ARG A 12 -11.09 -9.40 8.55
C ARG A 12 -9.96 -8.48 9.00
N ILE A 13 -9.18 -7.94 8.06
CA ILE A 13 -8.10 -7.00 8.38
C ILE A 13 -8.68 -5.73 9.01
N ARG A 14 -9.73 -5.16 8.42
CA ARG A 14 -10.42 -3.97 8.96
C ARG A 14 -10.94 -4.21 10.38
N SER A 15 -11.59 -5.36 10.61
CA SER A 15 -12.08 -5.73 11.94
C SER A 15 -10.95 -5.86 12.96
N LYS A 16 -9.85 -6.52 12.59
CA LYS A 16 -8.66 -6.64 13.45
C LYS A 16 -8.11 -5.26 13.83
N LEU A 17 -7.89 -4.38 12.84
CA LEU A 17 -7.40 -3.03 13.08
C LEU A 17 -8.32 -2.24 14.02
N ILE A 18 -9.64 -2.30 13.81
CA ILE A 18 -10.61 -1.60 14.67
C ILE A 18 -10.60 -2.14 16.10
N ASN A 19 -10.45 -3.46 16.27
CA ASN A 19 -10.41 -4.08 17.60
C ASN A 19 -9.09 -3.78 18.34
N ASP A 20 -8.00 -3.63 17.61
CA ASP A 20 -6.67 -3.31 18.15
C ASP A 20 -6.54 -1.80 18.47
N LEU A 21 -7.43 -0.94 17.95
CA LEU A 21 -7.43 0.50 18.25
C LEU A 21 -7.72 0.75 19.74
N PRO A 22 -6.88 1.55 20.42
CA PRO A 22 -7.11 1.85 21.82
C PRO A 22 -8.35 2.74 21.99
N SER A 23 -9.11 2.49 23.07
CA SER A 23 -10.29 3.28 23.41
C SER A 23 -9.89 4.73 23.74
N LEU A 24 -10.18 5.65 22.81
CA LEU A 24 -9.95 7.08 22.98
C LEU A 24 -10.73 7.70 24.15
N GLN A 25 -11.77 7.04 24.67
CA GLN A 25 -12.64 7.61 25.71
C GLN A 25 -12.14 7.40 27.15
N ARG A 26 -11.17 6.50 27.37
CA ARG A 26 -10.64 6.22 28.73
C ARG A 26 -9.53 7.22 29.05
N PHE A 27 -9.85 8.20 29.89
CA PHE A 27 -8.96 9.29 30.24
C PHE A 27 -7.90 8.83 31.25
N THR A 28 -6.67 8.66 30.79
CA THR A 28 -5.47 8.81 31.62
C THR A 28 -4.91 10.22 31.41
N SER A 29 -4.28 10.77 32.45
CA SER A 29 -4.12 12.21 32.60
C SER A 29 -3.06 12.90 31.72
N GLY A 30 -2.79 12.36 30.53
CA GLY A 30 -1.88 12.97 29.56
C GLY A 30 -0.41 12.64 29.79
N VAL A 31 -0.12 11.53 30.48
CA VAL A 31 1.21 10.93 30.66
C VAL A 31 1.39 9.69 29.78
N ASP A 32 0.27 9.12 29.34
CA ASP A 32 0.18 8.03 28.37
C ASP A 32 0.25 8.55 26.92
N GLU A 33 0.61 7.66 26.00
CA GLU A 33 0.81 8.02 24.59
C GLU A 33 -0.46 8.59 23.92
N ILE A 34 -1.65 8.09 24.29
CA ILE A 34 -2.94 8.55 23.73
C ILE A 34 -3.22 9.98 24.18
N GLY A 35 -2.99 10.27 25.47
CA GLY A 35 -3.12 11.60 26.03
C GLY A 35 -2.16 12.63 25.41
N ILE A 36 -0.93 12.22 25.05
CA ILE A 36 0.02 13.07 24.33
C ILE A 36 -0.51 13.42 22.94
N LEU A 37 -0.92 12.42 22.16
CA LEU A 37 -1.44 12.62 20.80
C LEU A 37 -2.70 13.51 20.79
N LYS A 38 -3.66 13.24 21.70
CA LYS A 38 -4.89 14.06 21.81
C LYS A 38 -4.60 15.52 22.16
N ARG A 39 -3.67 15.76 23.08
CA ARG A 39 -3.25 17.13 23.43
C ARG A 39 -2.67 17.83 22.20
N GLU A 40 -1.91 17.11 21.39
CA GLU A 40 -1.32 17.65 20.18
C GLU A 40 -2.37 17.96 19.10
N LEU A 41 -3.36 17.08 18.91
CA LEU A 41 -4.49 17.30 18.01
C LEU A 41 -5.34 18.52 18.38
N GLY A 42 -5.38 18.89 19.66
CA GLY A 42 -6.12 20.07 20.15
C GLY A 42 -5.39 21.41 19.97
N LYS A 43 -4.12 21.41 19.54
CA LYS A 43 -3.33 22.65 19.39
C LYS A 43 -3.48 23.25 17.99
N GLN A 44 -3.64 24.58 17.96
CA GLN A 44 -3.57 25.37 16.71
C GLN A 44 -2.21 26.05 16.51
N ARG A 45 -1.37 26.13 17.56
CA ARG A 45 -0.06 26.80 17.55
C ARG A 45 0.90 26.04 18.44
N ARG A 46 2.21 26.17 18.17
CA ARG A 46 3.30 25.45 18.88
C ARG A 46 3.11 23.93 18.82
N ILE A 47 2.84 23.45 17.60
CA ILE A 47 2.71 22.02 17.32
C ILE A 47 4.07 21.35 17.52
N MET A 48 4.07 20.20 18.17
CA MET A 48 5.25 19.38 18.41
C MET A 48 5.81 18.89 17.06
N PRO A 49 7.11 19.05 16.81
CA PRO A 49 7.73 18.49 15.61
C PRO A 49 7.50 16.97 15.52
N ILE A 50 7.24 16.46 14.32
CA ILE A 50 6.89 15.04 14.08
C ILE A 50 7.90 14.08 14.69
N ARG A 51 9.21 14.35 14.52
CA ARG A 51 10.28 13.54 15.13
C ARG A 51 10.13 13.40 16.65
N LYS A 52 9.80 14.52 17.33
CA LYS A 52 9.58 14.50 18.77
C LYS A 52 8.28 13.77 19.13
N LEU A 53 7.22 13.97 18.36
CA LEU A 53 5.96 13.26 18.57
C LEU A 53 6.17 11.74 18.47
N PHE A 54 6.84 11.26 17.42
CA PHE A 54 7.13 9.84 17.23
C PHE A 54 7.98 9.25 18.38
N HIS A 55 8.93 10.01 18.92
CA HIS A 55 9.65 9.58 20.13
C HIS A 55 8.72 9.46 21.36
N GLU A 56 7.70 10.32 21.50
CA GLU A 56 6.80 10.33 22.66
C GLU A 56 5.68 9.27 22.58
N ILE A 57 5.36 8.77 21.38
CA ILE A 57 4.28 7.82 21.12
C ILE A 57 4.69 6.56 20.31
N PRO A 58 5.81 5.89 20.66
CA PRO A 58 6.38 4.83 19.82
C PRO A 58 5.47 3.61 19.66
N ASN A 59 4.75 3.21 20.71
CA ASN A 59 3.87 2.04 20.69
C ASN A 59 2.53 2.36 20.03
N LEU A 60 1.98 3.54 20.32
CA LEU A 60 0.72 4.01 19.78
C LEU A 60 0.81 4.27 18.28
N LEU A 61 1.94 4.78 17.78
CA LEU A 61 2.10 5.05 16.34
C LEU A 61 1.87 3.78 15.51
N LEU A 62 2.53 2.68 15.86
CA LEU A 62 2.39 1.40 15.14
C LEU A 62 1.03 0.73 15.38
N THR A 63 0.42 0.96 16.54
CA THR A 63 -0.96 0.50 16.81
C THR A 63 -1.98 1.23 15.91
N LEU A 64 -1.82 2.54 15.73
CA LEU A 64 -2.70 3.34 14.87
C LEU A 64 -2.41 3.14 13.38
N LYS A 65 -1.13 2.98 13.04
CA LYS A 65 -0.61 2.89 11.67
C LYS A 65 0.43 1.77 11.60
N PRO A 66 -0.02 0.51 11.42
CA PRO A 66 0.88 -0.64 11.35
C PRO A 66 1.72 -0.68 10.07
N CYS A 67 1.33 0.09 9.06
CA CYS A 67 2.12 0.30 7.85
C CYS A 67 2.48 1.78 7.74
N LEU A 68 3.78 2.07 7.60
CA LEU A 68 4.31 3.41 7.39
C LEU A 68 4.87 3.51 5.97
N MET A 69 4.38 4.48 5.19
CA MET A 69 4.85 4.77 3.84
C MET A 69 5.71 6.04 3.89
N MET A 70 7.02 5.90 3.66
CA MET A 70 7.99 6.97 3.85
C MET A 70 9.13 6.83 2.83
N SER A 71 9.69 7.94 2.36
CA SER A 71 10.95 7.89 1.60
C SER A 71 12.10 7.42 2.50
N PRO A 72 13.16 6.80 1.96
CA PRO A 72 14.28 6.31 2.77
C PRO A 72 14.96 7.40 3.62
N LEU A 73 15.02 8.62 3.11
CA LEU A 73 15.50 9.80 3.86
C LEU A 73 14.58 10.13 5.03
N SER A 74 13.26 10.06 4.83
CA SER A 74 12.27 10.33 5.88
C SER A 74 12.34 9.28 7.00
N VAL A 75 12.58 8.01 6.66
CA VAL A 75 12.82 6.95 7.65
C VAL A 75 13.99 7.31 8.56
N SER A 76 15.11 7.71 7.97
CA SER A 76 16.33 8.08 8.71
C SER A 76 16.16 9.35 9.55
N LEU A 77 15.31 10.30 9.11
CA LEU A 77 15.08 11.56 9.79
C LEU A 77 14.10 11.45 10.98
N PHE A 78 13.03 10.66 10.82
CA PHE A 78 11.90 10.66 11.75
C PHE A 78 11.87 9.45 12.69
N LEU A 79 12.39 8.30 12.27
CA LEU A 79 12.37 7.08 13.07
C LEU A 79 13.72 6.88 13.76
N GLU A 80 13.73 6.63 15.06
CA GLU A 80 14.95 6.39 15.83
C GLU A 80 15.39 4.92 15.75
N ALA A 81 16.69 4.67 15.55
CA ALA A 81 17.27 3.36 15.20
C ALA A 81 16.79 2.22 16.11
N ASP A 82 16.87 2.44 17.42
CA ASP A 82 16.63 1.38 18.41
C ASP A 82 15.14 1.23 18.77
N THR A 83 14.32 2.25 18.50
CA THR A 83 12.91 2.31 18.92
C THR A 83 11.96 1.62 17.94
N TYR A 84 12.24 1.71 16.63
CA TYR A 84 11.33 1.22 15.59
C TYR A 84 11.92 0.04 14.84
N GLN A 85 11.29 -1.12 15.02
CA GLN A 85 11.58 -2.37 14.34
C GLN A 85 10.33 -2.84 13.57
N PHE A 86 10.53 -3.31 12.35
CA PHE A 86 9.49 -3.75 11.44
C PHE A 86 9.71 -5.22 11.09
N ASP A 87 8.61 -5.98 10.97
CA ASP A 87 8.70 -7.35 10.50
C ASP A 87 9.07 -7.41 9.01
N THR A 88 8.68 -6.40 8.23
CA THR A 88 8.97 -6.33 6.79
C THR A 88 9.18 -4.89 6.35
N VAL A 89 10.20 -4.68 5.52
CA VAL A 89 10.46 -3.43 4.80
C VAL A 89 10.30 -3.70 3.31
N ILE A 90 9.50 -2.88 2.64
CA ILE A 90 9.22 -3.02 1.21
C ILE A 90 9.77 -1.78 0.51
N PHE A 91 10.69 -1.99 -0.43
CA PHE A 91 11.09 -0.97 -1.39
C PHE A 91 10.29 -1.20 -2.67
N ASP A 92 9.53 -0.17 -3.07
CA ASP A 92 8.90 -0.08 -4.38
C ASP A 92 9.69 0.90 -5.24
N GLU A 93 9.62 0.76 -6.57
CA GLU A 93 10.45 1.52 -7.53
C GLU A 93 11.95 1.51 -7.17
N ALA A 94 12.43 0.36 -6.69
CA ALA A 94 13.73 0.24 -6.05
C ALA A 94 14.91 0.48 -7.00
N SER A 95 14.69 0.47 -8.32
CA SER A 95 15.68 0.87 -9.32
C SER A 95 16.11 2.33 -9.21
N GLN A 96 15.34 3.16 -8.49
CA GLN A 96 15.61 4.60 -8.32
C GLN A 96 16.08 4.95 -6.91
N VAL A 97 16.24 3.96 -6.04
CA VAL A 97 16.72 4.16 -4.68
C VAL A 97 18.20 3.84 -4.63
N CYS A 98 19.04 4.85 -4.39
CA CYS A 98 20.47 4.63 -4.15
C CYS A 98 20.66 3.72 -2.93
N THR A 99 21.59 2.78 -3.04
CA THR A 99 21.85 1.77 -2.01
C THR A 99 22.10 2.37 -0.63
N GLU A 100 22.88 3.45 -0.54
CA GLU A 100 23.22 4.13 0.71
C GLU A 100 22.00 4.72 1.42
N ASN A 101 20.99 5.17 0.67
CA ASN A 101 19.76 5.72 1.24
C ASN A 101 18.87 4.63 1.83
N ALA A 102 18.94 3.41 1.29
CA ALA A 102 18.10 2.29 1.74
C ALA A 102 18.59 1.62 3.03
N ILE A 103 19.88 1.72 3.36
CA ILE A 103 20.50 1.02 4.52
C ILE A 103 19.77 1.33 5.83
N GLY A 104 19.39 2.59 6.06
CA GLY A 104 18.71 3.02 7.29
C GLY A 104 17.30 2.44 7.46
N ALA A 105 16.65 2.06 6.36
CA ALA A 105 15.37 1.35 6.39
C ALA A 105 15.58 -0.17 6.51
N ILE A 106 16.54 -0.74 5.76
CA ILE A 106 16.88 -2.18 5.83
C ILE A 106 17.23 -2.60 7.25
N SER A 107 18.03 -1.81 7.98
CA SER A 107 18.49 -2.14 9.32
C SER A 107 17.38 -2.28 10.37
N ARG A 108 16.16 -1.82 10.04
CA ARG A 108 14.97 -1.88 10.89
C ARG A 108 14.04 -3.02 10.54
N GLY A 109 14.30 -3.73 9.44
CA GLY A 109 13.45 -4.81 8.94
C GLY A 109 14.01 -6.17 9.30
N LYS A 110 13.16 -7.10 9.73
CA LYS A 110 13.52 -8.53 9.80
C LYS A 110 13.54 -9.20 8.43
N GLN A 111 12.71 -8.70 7.51
CA GLN A 111 12.62 -9.13 6.12
C GLN A 111 12.63 -7.90 5.21
N VAL A 112 13.27 -8.01 4.06
CA VAL A 112 13.26 -6.97 3.02
C VAL A 112 12.67 -7.55 1.74
N ILE A 113 11.75 -6.80 1.13
CA ILE A 113 11.18 -7.08 -0.19
C ILE A 113 11.56 -5.91 -1.09
N ILE A 114 12.19 -6.20 -2.22
CA ILE A 114 12.69 -5.20 -3.16
C ILE A 114 11.93 -5.43 -4.47
N ALA A 115 11.15 -4.42 -4.87
CA ALA A 115 10.35 -4.43 -6.09
C ALA A 115 10.75 -3.22 -6.95
N GLY A 116 10.91 -3.45 -8.24
CA GLY A 116 11.29 -2.44 -9.22
C GLY A 116 11.62 -3.07 -10.55
N ASP A 117 12.06 -2.24 -11.50
CA ASP A 117 12.39 -2.67 -12.86
C ASP A 117 13.79 -2.18 -13.27
N SER A 118 14.72 -3.12 -13.43
CA SER A 118 16.11 -2.82 -13.81
C SER A 118 16.25 -2.27 -15.24
N LYS A 119 15.18 -2.30 -16.04
CA LYS A 119 15.10 -1.72 -17.38
C LYS A 119 14.51 -0.30 -17.39
N GLN A 120 14.18 0.25 -16.22
CA GLN A 120 13.74 1.64 -16.05
C GLN A 120 14.88 2.53 -15.51
N LEU A 121 14.56 3.79 -15.22
CA LEU A 121 15.55 4.79 -14.82
C LEU A 121 16.31 4.36 -13.56
N PRO A 122 17.65 4.48 -13.56
CA PRO A 122 18.45 4.39 -12.34
C PRO A 122 18.30 5.67 -11.50
N PRO A 123 18.85 5.70 -10.26
CA PRO A 123 18.81 6.90 -9.43
C PRO A 123 19.60 8.04 -10.09
N THR A 124 19.01 9.23 -10.18
CA THR A 124 19.66 10.43 -10.72
C THR A 124 20.02 11.42 -9.62
N ASN A 125 21.20 12.04 -9.71
CA ASN A 125 21.67 13.00 -8.71
C ASN A 125 21.05 14.39 -8.94
N PHE A 126 19.84 14.62 -8.44
CA PHE A 126 19.16 15.93 -8.59
C PHE A 126 19.78 17.04 -7.70
N PHE A 127 20.47 16.65 -6.61
CA PHE A 127 20.97 17.59 -5.60
C PHE A 127 22.41 18.10 -5.82
N SER A 128 23.22 17.45 -6.66
CA SER A 128 24.58 17.93 -6.95
C SER A 128 24.62 19.12 -7.92
N VAL A 129 23.54 19.32 -8.70
CA VAL A 129 23.42 20.40 -9.70
C VAL A 129 23.20 21.77 -9.04
N SER A 130 22.68 21.81 -7.81
CA SER A 130 22.37 23.09 -7.14
C SER A 130 23.60 23.84 -6.61
N THR A 131 24.79 23.23 -6.63
CA THR A 131 26.05 23.86 -6.18
C THR A 131 26.88 24.49 -7.31
N SER A 132 26.46 24.37 -8.56
CA SER A 132 27.09 25.03 -9.72
C SER A 132 26.17 26.12 -10.27
N SER A 133 26.19 27.27 -9.60
CA SER A 133 25.59 28.52 -10.06
C SER A 133 26.16 29.00 -11.40
N ASP A 134 25.28 29.49 -12.27
CA ASP A 134 25.53 30.45 -13.36
C ASP A 134 26.64 30.10 -14.37
N ASN A 135 26.45 29.08 -15.21
CA ASN A 135 27.05 29.05 -16.55
C ASN A 135 26.09 28.40 -17.56
N ASP A 136 25.99 29.01 -18.74
CA ASP A 136 25.19 28.58 -19.89
C ASP A 136 25.23 27.06 -20.10
N PHE A 137 24.07 26.40 -20.01
CA PHE A 137 23.88 24.99 -20.37
C PHE A 137 23.89 24.77 -21.90
N ASP A 138 24.88 25.32 -22.60
CA ASP A 138 25.05 25.13 -24.04
C ASP A 138 26.52 25.30 -24.50
N THR A 139 27.48 25.05 -23.61
CA THR A 139 28.86 24.75 -24.02
C THR A 139 29.06 23.25 -24.14
N ASP A 140 29.60 22.83 -25.29
CA ASP A 140 30.17 21.51 -25.60
C ASP A 140 31.35 21.17 -24.64
N ASP A 141 31.14 21.25 -23.32
CA ASP A 141 32.09 20.77 -22.32
C ASP A 141 31.72 19.34 -21.95
N ASP A 142 32.28 18.43 -22.74
CA ASP A 142 32.33 16.96 -22.56
C ASP A 142 33.13 16.52 -21.31
N GLU A 143 33.19 17.32 -20.24
CA GLU A 143 34.04 17.05 -19.06
C GLU A 143 33.35 17.28 -17.70
N TYR A 144 32.03 17.12 -17.61
CA TYR A 144 31.42 16.79 -16.30
C TYR A 144 31.24 15.29 -16.17
N ASP A 145 32.24 14.71 -15.50
CA ASP A 145 32.31 13.40 -14.87
C ASP A 145 30.92 12.73 -14.71
N ASP A 146 30.52 11.99 -15.75
CA ASP A 146 29.48 10.96 -15.71
C ASP A 146 30.03 9.81 -14.85
N THR A 147 30.22 10.09 -13.56
CA THR A 147 30.32 9.07 -12.52
C THR A 147 29.01 8.31 -12.63
N GLY A 148 29.11 7.12 -13.24
CA GLY A 148 27.99 6.37 -13.78
C GLY A 148 26.79 6.31 -12.83
N ALA A 149 25.60 6.21 -13.43
CA ALA A 149 24.34 5.93 -12.74
C ALA A 149 24.58 5.13 -11.45
N TYR A 150 24.27 5.75 -10.30
CA TYR A 150 24.50 5.13 -8.99
C TYR A 150 23.87 3.74 -8.99
N GLU A 151 24.57 2.77 -8.40
CA GLU A 151 24.00 1.44 -8.20
C GLU A 151 22.75 1.57 -7.34
N SER A 152 21.64 1.10 -7.88
CA SER A 152 20.40 1.04 -7.13
C SER A 152 20.41 -0.15 -6.19
N ILE A 153 19.60 -0.09 -5.14
CA ILE A 153 19.38 -1.25 -4.27
C ILE A 153 18.84 -2.45 -5.07
N LEU A 154 18.13 -2.23 -6.18
CA LEU A 154 17.66 -3.30 -7.06
C LEU A 154 18.81 -4.00 -7.78
N ASP A 155 19.79 -3.24 -8.28
CA ASP A 155 20.95 -3.79 -8.97
C ASP A 155 21.80 -4.63 -8.01
N GLU A 156 22.02 -4.14 -6.79
CA GLU A 156 22.74 -4.84 -5.72
C GLU A 156 22.01 -6.09 -5.23
N ALA A 157 20.68 -6.07 -5.25
CA ALA A 157 19.84 -7.21 -4.90
C ALA A 157 19.85 -8.33 -5.94
N GLY A 158 20.50 -8.16 -7.09
CA GLY A 158 20.55 -9.16 -8.18
C GLY A 158 21.15 -10.52 -7.78
N LEU A 159 21.85 -10.60 -6.64
CA LEU A 159 22.37 -11.85 -6.08
C LEU A 159 21.34 -12.62 -5.22
N LEU A 160 20.19 -12.00 -4.91
CA LEU A 160 19.13 -12.57 -4.09
C LEU A 160 18.12 -13.34 -4.95
N PRO A 161 17.28 -14.21 -4.35
CA PRO A 161 16.22 -14.90 -5.09
C PRO A 161 15.24 -13.90 -5.72
N GLU A 162 15.18 -13.87 -7.06
CA GLU A 162 14.28 -12.99 -7.80
C GLU A 162 13.03 -13.70 -8.33
N ARG A 163 11.97 -12.91 -8.54
CA ARG A 163 10.74 -13.30 -9.20
C ARG A 163 10.28 -12.17 -10.13
N THR A 164 10.27 -12.45 -11.43
CA THR A 164 9.81 -11.50 -12.44
C THR A 164 8.29 -11.60 -12.59
N LEU A 165 7.61 -10.44 -12.61
CA LEU A 165 6.22 -10.34 -12.98
C LEU A 165 6.13 -10.23 -14.51
N LEU A 166 5.49 -11.20 -15.16
CA LEU A 166 5.50 -11.30 -16.62
C LEU A 166 4.29 -10.66 -17.29
N TRP A 167 3.16 -10.52 -16.59
CA TRP A 167 1.92 -10.04 -17.20
C TRP A 167 1.92 -8.52 -17.32
N HIS A 168 1.79 -8.02 -18.55
CA HIS A 168 1.59 -6.62 -18.83
C HIS A 168 0.12 -6.34 -19.15
N TYR A 169 -0.54 -5.60 -18.26
CA TYR A 169 -1.98 -5.31 -18.36
C TYR A 169 -2.31 -3.81 -18.38
N ARG A 170 -1.29 -2.92 -18.37
CA ARG A 170 -1.51 -1.46 -18.46
C ARG A 170 -2.01 -1.06 -19.85
N SER A 171 -1.34 -1.55 -20.89
CA SER A 171 -1.63 -1.15 -22.26
C SER A 171 -2.92 -1.80 -22.75
N ARG A 172 -3.86 -0.96 -23.19
CA ARG A 172 -5.13 -1.34 -23.81
C ARG A 172 -4.97 -1.68 -25.29
N HIS A 173 -3.80 -1.43 -25.85
CA HIS A 173 -3.41 -1.84 -27.19
C HIS A 173 -2.02 -2.45 -27.16
N GLU A 174 -1.87 -3.66 -27.72
CA GLU A 174 -0.64 -4.44 -27.62
C GLU A 174 0.58 -3.75 -28.25
N HIS A 175 0.40 -3.02 -29.35
CA HIS A 175 1.46 -2.25 -29.99
C HIS A 175 2.18 -1.25 -29.05
N LEU A 176 1.53 -0.78 -27.98
CA LEU A 176 2.15 0.16 -27.03
C LEU A 176 3.32 -0.45 -26.26
N ILE A 177 3.28 -1.77 -26.03
CA ILE A 177 4.32 -2.50 -25.29
C ILE A 177 5.14 -3.42 -26.20
N ALA A 178 4.63 -3.80 -27.37
CA ALA A 178 5.28 -4.76 -28.27
C ALA A 178 6.73 -4.40 -28.58
N PHE A 179 7.01 -3.13 -28.87
CA PHE A 179 8.36 -2.65 -29.13
C PHE A 179 9.29 -2.81 -27.92
N SER A 180 8.89 -2.30 -26.75
CA SER A 180 9.67 -2.48 -25.52
C SER A 180 9.85 -3.95 -25.17
N ASN A 181 8.81 -4.77 -25.33
CA ASN A 181 8.90 -6.20 -25.05
C ASN A 181 9.96 -6.87 -25.94
N ALA A 182 9.97 -6.58 -27.24
CA ALA A 182 10.93 -7.13 -28.19
C ALA A 182 12.36 -6.65 -27.92
N GLU A 183 12.59 -5.34 -27.89
CA GLU A 183 13.92 -4.75 -27.85
C GLU A 183 14.57 -4.79 -26.45
N ILE A 184 13.76 -4.76 -25.39
CA ILE A 184 14.26 -4.53 -24.01
C ILE A 184 14.04 -5.75 -23.13
N TYR A 185 12.83 -6.31 -23.14
CA TYR A 185 12.47 -7.47 -22.32
C TYR A 185 12.63 -8.81 -23.07
N LYS A 186 13.13 -8.80 -24.31
CA LYS A 186 13.42 -9.97 -25.14
C LYS A 186 12.21 -10.93 -25.26
N ASN A 187 11.01 -10.37 -25.45
CA ASN A 187 9.74 -11.08 -25.55
C ASN A 187 9.38 -11.94 -24.33
N SER A 188 9.92 -11.63 -23.15
CA SER A 188 9.59 -12.36 -21.92
C SER A 188 8.25 -11.93 -21.30
N LEU A 189 7.77 -10.71 -21.59
CA LEU A 189 6.49 -10.24 -21.08
C LEU A 189 5.33 -10.89 -21.83
N ILE A 190 4.31 -11.24 -21.06
CA ILE A 190 3.02 -11.73 -21.52
C ILE A 190 2.13 -10.51 -21.74
N THR A 191 1.77 -10.27 -22.99
CA THR A 191 0.89 -9.18 -23.42
C THR A 191 -0.42 -9.75 -23.91
N PHE A 192 -1.46 -8.93 -23.85
CA PHE A 192 -2.80 -9.32 -24.26
C PHE A 192 -3.21 -8.47 -25.48
N PRO A 193 -3.71 -9.09 -26.55
CA PRO A 193 -4.17 -8.36 -27.73
C PRO A 193 -5.43 -7.57 -27.41
N ALA A 194 -5.62 -6.43 -28.08
CA ALA A 194 -6.90 -5.72 -28.08
C ALA A 194 -7.89 -6.39 -29.03
N ASN A 195 -9.18 -6.20 -28.80
CA ASN A 195 -10.24 -6.60 -29.75
C ASN A 195 -10.31 -5.70 -31.00
N ILE A 196 -9.38 -4.75 -31.13
CA ILE A 196 -9.25 -3.78 -32.21
C ILE A 196 -7.84 -3.86 -32.77
N GLU A 197 -7.70 -3.93 -34.09
CA GLU A 197 -6.44 -4.17 -34.81
C GLU A 197 -5.75 -2.87 -35.25
N LYS A 198 -6.42 -2.04 -36.07
CA LYS A 198 -5.90 -0.76 -36.57
C LYS A 198 -7.03 0.28 -36.62
N VAL A 199 -7.20 1.04 -35.55
CA VAL A 199 -8.13 2.17 -35.46
C VAL A 199 -7.36 3.41 -35.04
N PRO A 200 -7.64 4.59 -35.64
CA PRO A 200 -6.99 5.84 -35.24
C PRO A 200 -7.10 6.11 -33.73
N ASP A 201 -6.11 6.81 -33.18
CA ASP A 201 -6.03 7.15 -31.76
C ASP A 201 -5.96 5.92 -30.83
N ASN A 202 -5.44 4.79 -31.33
CA ASN A 202 -5.14 3.59 -30.56
C ASN A 202 -3.78 3.01 -30.99
N GLY A 203 -3.03 2.45 -30.04
CA GLY A 203 -1.68 1.94 -30.33
C GLY A 203 -0.67 3.05 -30.58
N VAL A 204 0.32 2.81 -31.44
CA VAL A 204 1.41 3.75 -31.74
C VAL A 204 1.25 4.31 -33.16
N GLU A 205 1.35 5.62 -33.29
CA GLU A 205 1.24 6.33 -34.56
C GLU A 205 2.41 7.29 -34.75
N TYR A 206 2.92 7.40 -35.99
CA TYR A 206 3.92 8.40 -36.35
C TYR A 206 3.29 9.58 -37.12
N ILE A 207 3.55 10.80 -36.65
CA ILE A 207 3.07 12.04 -37.26
C ILE A 207 4.27 12.84 -37.79
N PHE A 208 4.49 12.72 -39.11
CA PHE A 208 5.60 13.39 -39.78
C PHE A 208 5.31 14.87 -40.07
N VAL A 209 6.16 15.76 -39.55
CA VAL A 209 6.12 17.21 -39.77
C VAL A 209 7.16 17.58 -40.83
N ARG A 210 6.72 17.67 -42.09
CA ARG A 210 7.57 17.87 -43.28
C ARG A 210 8.45 19.12 -43.23
N ASP A 211 7.90 20.23 -42.75
CA ASP A 211 8.56 21.54 -42.76
C ASP A 211 9.23 21.88 -41.42
N GLY A 212 9.40 20.90 -40.54
CA GLY A 212 10.07 21.14 -39.26
C GLY A 212 11.58 21.22 -39.41
N PHE A 213 12.18 22.15 -38.68
CA PHE A 213 13.61 22.37 -38.66
C PHE A 213 14.05 22.72 -37.24
N TYR A 214 15.30 22.43 -36.92
CA TYR A 214 15.86 22.76 -35.62
C TYR A 214 16.38 24.20 -35.66
N ASP A 215 15.68 25.13 -35.00
CA ASP A 215 16.13 26.50 -34.84
C ASP A 215 17.26 26.55 -33.80
N ARG A 216 18.44 26.98 -34.23
CA ARG A 216 19.59 27.24 -33.34
C ARG A 216 19.70 28.71 -32.92
N GLY A 217 18.92 29.59 -33.53
CA GLY A 217 18.80 30.99 -33.16
C GLY A 217 17.70 31.22 -32.13
N GLY A 218 17.04 32.38 -32.25
CA GLY A 218 15.95 32.92 -31.41
C GLY A 218 15.32 31.99 -30.37
N LYS A 219 14.26 31.26 -30.73
CA LYS A 219 13.41 30.52 -29.78
C LYS A 219 14.02 29.19 -29.30
N LYS A 220 15.05 28.68 -30.00
CA LYS A 220 15.67 27.34 -29.87
C LYS A 220 14.66 26.17 -30.02
N GLY A 221 15.02 25.09 -30.74
CA GLY A 221 14.19 23.89 -30.92
C GLY A 221 13.35 23.86 -32.20
N ASN A 222 12.40 22.92 -32.32
CA ASN A 222 11.55 22.75 -33.51
C ASN A 222 10.15 23.35 -33.28
N VAL A 223 10.01 24.62 -33.66
CA VAL A 223 8.79 25.41 -33.47
C VAL A 223 7.60 24.86 -34.27
N ASN A 224 7.85 24.37 -35.49
CA ASN A 224 6.79 23.82 -36.34
C ASN A 224 6.24 22.51 -35.78
N GLU A 225 7.13 21.68 -35.23
CA GLU A 225 6.71 20.46 -34.52
C GLU A 225 5.95 20.80 -33.24
N ALA A 226 6.42 21.78 -32.45
CA ALA A 226 5.73 22.24 -31.24
C ALA A 226 4.32 22.78 -31.55
N GLN A 227 4.16 23.52 -32.65
CA GLN A 227 2.85 23.98 -33.11
C GLN A 227 1.95 22.80 -33.49
N LYS A 228 2.51 21.77 -34.15
CA LYS A 228 1.75 20.57 -34.50
C LYS A 228 1.30 19.79 -33.26
N VAL A 229 2.16 19.67 -32.27
CA VAL A 229 1.84 19.07 -30.97
C VAL A 229 0.70 19.83 -30.30
N ALA A 230 0.76 21.17 -30.28
CA ALA A 230 -0.33 21.97 -29.73
C ALA A 230 -1.65 21.72 -30.47
N GLU A 231 -1.66 21.66 -31.81
CA GLU A 231 -2.86 21.28 -32.58
C GLU A 231 -3.44 19.93 -32.15
N LEU A 232 -2.59 18.91 -31.97
CA LEU A 232 -3.00 17.57 -31.56
C LEU A 232 -3.56 17.54 -30.14
N VAL A 233 -3.02 18.36 -29.23
CA VAL A 233 -3.54 18.50 -27.86
C VAL A 233 -4.98 18.99 -27.87
N PHE A 234 -5.28 20.04 -28.64
CA PHE A 234 -6.64 20.58 -28.73
C PHE A 234 -7.59 19.65 -29.50
N ASP A 235 -7.10 18.96 -30.54
CA ASP A 235 -7.87 17.92 -31.24
C ASP A 235 -8.24 16.76 -30.31
N HIS A 236 -7.31 16.32 -29.45
CA HIS A 236 -7.56 15.31 -28.42
C HIS A 236 -8.65 15.77 -27.45
N PHE A 237 -8.57 16.99 -26.91
CA PHE A 237 -9.60 17.50 -25.99
C PHE A 237 -11.00 17.54 -26.62
N GLN A 238 -11.08 17.68 -27.94
CA GLN A 238 -12.35 17.68 -28.65
C GLN A 238 -12.87 16.26 -28.93
N LYS A 239 -11.99 15.34 -29.35
CA LYS A 239 -12.39 13.98 -29.77
C LYS A 239 -12.52 13.01 -28.60
N HIS A 240 -11.64 13.14 -27.60
CA HIS A 240 -11.50 12.21 -26.48
C HIS A 240 -11.48 12.95 -25.14
N PRO A 241 -12.50 13.76 -24.80
CA PRO A 241 -12.54 14.54 -23.56
C PRO A 241 -12.49 13.68 -22.29
N GLN A 242 -12.82 12.40 -22.39
CA GLN A 242 -12.78 11.41 -21.30
C GLN A 242 -11.39 10.77 -21.10
N ARG A 243 -10.46 10.94 -22.05
CA ARG A 243 -9.12 10.34 -21.98
C ARG A 243 -8.12 11.34 -21.44
N SER A 244 -7.35 10.95 -20.42
CA SER A 244 -6.28 11.80 -19.90
C SER A 244 -5.14 11.95 -20.92
N LEU A 245 -4.44 13.10 -20.86
CA LEU A 245 -3.45 13.47 -21.87
C LEU A 245 -2.14 13.94 -21.23
N GLY A 246 -1.02 13.49 -21.77
CA GLY A 246 0.32 13.98 -21.44
C GLY A 246 1.14 14.28 -22.68
N VAL A 247 2.01 15.28 -22.61
CA VAL A 247 2.95 15.62 -23.66
C VAL A 247 4.37 15.44 -23.14
N ILE A 248 5.19 14.72 -23.88
CA ILE A 248 6.58 14.43 -23.53
C ILE A 248 7.50 14.93 -24.63
N ALA A 249 8.36 15.88 -24.28
CA ALA A 249 9.42 16.37 -25.15
C ALA A 249 10.72 15.59 -24.92
N PHE A 250 11.49 15.34 -25.98
CA PHE A 250 12.76 14.63 -25.84
C PHE A 250 13.88 15.48 -25.20
N GLY A 251 13.69 16.80 -25.15
CA GLY A 251 14.58 17.73 -24.46
C GLY A 251 13.84 18.96 -23.93
N GLU A 252 14.47 19.65 -22.97
CA GLU A 252 13.89 20.83 -22.30
C GLU A 252 13.61 21.98 -23.26
N VAL A 253 14.50 22.23 -24.23
CA VAL A 253 14.31 23.26 -25.26
C VAL A 253 13.00 23.03 -26.03
N GLN A 254 12.73 21.77 -26.41
CA GLN A 254 11.49 21.43 -27.11
C GLN A 254 10.28 21.50 -26.18
N GLN A 255 10.42 21.14 -24.91
CA GLN A 255 9.36 21.31 -23.90
C GLN A 255 8.91 22.78 -23.83
N LEU A 256 9.85 23.73 -23.73
CA LEU A 256 9.56 25.17 -23.68
C LEU A 256 8.88 25.68 -24.96
N ALA A 257 9.29 25.16 -26.12
CA ALA A 257 8.64 25.49 -27.40
C ALA A 257 7.17 25.02 -27.43
N ILE A 258 6.89 23.82 -26.94
CA ILE A 258 5.54 23.26 -26.82
C ILE A 258 4.70 24.06 -25.83
N ASP A 259 5.24 24.36 -24.66
CA ASP A 259 4.60 25.21 -23.64
C ASP A 259 4.16 26.54 -24.25
N THR A 260 5.04 27.17 -25.03
CA THR A 260 4.75 28.44 -25.72
C THR A 260 3.62 28.27 -26.74
N ALA A 261 3.67 27.24 -27.59
CA ALA A 261 2.65 26.98 -28.60
C ALA A 261 1.26 26.69 -27.97
N ILE A 262 1.22 25.91 -26.89
CA ILE A 262 -0.02 25.59 -26.17
C ILE A 262 -0.59 26.84 -25.50
N ARG A 263 0.25 27.68 -24.87
CA ARG A 263 -0.20 28.96 -24.28
C ARG A 263 -0.82 29.88 -25.34
N GLU A 264 -0.20 30.00 -26.51
CA GLU A 264 -0.75 30.81 -27.61
C GLU A 264 -2.09 30.27 -28.10
N MET A 265 -2.25 28.94 -28.21
CA MET A 265 -3.52 28.32 -28.60
C MET A 265 -4.60 28.42 -27.51
N ARG A 266 -4.23 28.34 -26.23
CA ARG A 266 -5.14 28.48 -25.09
C ARG A 266 -5.77 29.86 -25.03
N LEU A 267 -5.01 30.92 -25.34
CA LEU A 267 -5.54 32.29 -25.44
C LEU A 267 -6.64 32.43 -26.49
N ARG A 268 -6.58 31.64 -27.57
CA ARG A 268 -7.57 31.65 -28.65
C ARG A 268 -8.76 30.72 -28.38
N ASN A 269 -8.60 29.73 -27.50
CA ASN A 269 -9.58 28.66 -27.26
C ASN A 269 -9.92 28.51 -25.76
N GLN A 270 -10.54 29.54 -25.18
CA GLN A 270 -10.87 29.59 -23.75
C GLN A 270 -11.83 28.48 -23.28
N ASN A 271 -12.53 27.81 -24.19
CA ASN A 271 -13.50 26.75 -23.87
C ASN A 271 -12.84 25.48 -23.30
N PHE A 272 -11.52 25.27 -23.47
CA PHE A 272 -10.81 24.08 -23.00
C PHE A 272 -10.09 24.28 -21.64
N GLU A 273 -10.34 25.39 -20.96
CA GLU A 273 -9.65 25.76 -19.71
C GLU A 273 -9.80 24.69 -18.60
N SER A 274 -10.90 23.94 -18.60
CA SER A 274 -11.13 22.85 -17.64
C SER A 274 -10.08 21.74 -17.69
N PHE A 275 -9.47 21.48 -18.85
CA PHE A 275 -8.46 20.44 -19.05
C PHE A 275 -7.08 20.81 -18.47
N PHE A 276 -6.86 22.09 -18.13
CA PHE A 276 -5.60 22.60 -17.59
C PHE A 276 -5.63 22.78 -16.05
N LYS A 277 -6.63 22.24 -15.37
CA LYS A 277 -6.71 22.28 -13.90
C LYS A 277 -5.75 21.26 -13.29
N GLU A 278 -4.97 21.68 -12.30
CA GLU A 278 -3.99 20.82 -11.63
C GLU A 278 -4.63 19.91 -10.55
N ASP A 279 -5.81 20.26 -10.04
CA ASP A 279 -6.49 19.52 -8.95
C ASP A 279 -7.24 18.25 -9.41
N SER A 280 -7.10 17.83 -10.66
CA SER A 280 -7.67 16.56 -11.15
C SER A 280 -6.80 15.36 -10.75
N GLU A 281 -7.36 14.16 -10.77
CA GLU A 281 -6.63 12.92 -10.49
C GLU A 281 -5.52 12.64 -11.52
N GLU A 282 -5.80 12.86 -12.81
CA GLU A 282 -4.83 12.72 -13.91
C GLU A 282 -4.68 14.04 -14.69
N PRO A 283 -3.98 15.07 -14.15
CA PRO A 283 -3.89 16.39 -14.77
C PRO A 283 -3.11 16.36 -16.09
N PHE A 284 -3.47 17.25 -17.02
CA PHE A 284 -2.66 17.45 -18.23
C PHE A 284 -1.25 17.91 -17.86
N PHE A 285 -0.23 17.33 -18.48
CA PHE A 285 1.16 17.73 -18.24
C PHE A 285 1.96 17.88 -19.53
N ILE A 286 3.02 18.69 -19.44
CA ILE A 286 4.08 18.82 -20.43
C ILE A 286 5.40 18.62 -19.68
N LYS A 287 6.14 17.56 -20.00
CA LYS A 287 7.40 17.20 -19.31
C LYS A 287 8.46 16.76 -20.32
N ASN A 288 9.72 16.71 -19.90
CA ASN A 288 10.82 16.14 -20.68
C ASN A 288 11.11 14.69 -20.27
N LEU A 289 11.93 13.97 -21.04
CA LEU A 289 12.31 12.57 -20.75
C LEU A 289 12.93 12.32 -19.37
N GLU A 290 13.54 13.33 -18.75
CA GLU A 290 14.17 13.21 -17.44
C GLU A 290 13.15 13.32 -16.29
N ASN A 291 12.02 13.99 -16.54
CA ASN A 291 11.02 14.30 -15.52
C ASN A 291 9.75 13.43 -15.60
N VAL A 292 9.66 12.53 -16.59
CA VAL A 292 8.51 11.64 -16.77
C VAL A 292 8.80 10.33 -16.04
N GLN A 293 8.22 10.19 -14.85
CA GLN A 293 8.37 8.98 -14.07
C GLN A 293 7.17 8.77 -13.16
N GLY A 294 6.63 7.56 -13.14
CA GLY A 294 5.38 7.25 -12.44
C GLY A 294 4.12 7.88 -13.05
N ASP A 295 4.26 8.89 -13.91
CA ASP A 295 3.13 9.48 -14.64
C ASP A 295 2.64 8.54 -15.75
N GLU A 296 1.34 8.30 -15.81
CA GLU A 296 0.71 7.56 -16.90
C GLU A 296 -0.53 8.32 -17.39
N ARG A 297 -0.83 8.25 -18.69
CA ARG A 297 -2.02 8.88 -19.27
C ARG A 297 -2.65 7.97 -20.30
N ASP A 298 -3.91 8.20 -20.62
CA ASP A 298 -4.58 7.44 -21.66
C ASP A 298 -3.91 7.68 -23.02
N THR A 299 -3.64 8.94 -23.35
CA THR A 299 -2.91 9.35 -24.56
C THR A 299 -1.62 10.09 -24.18
N ILE A 300 -0.52 9.72 -24.83
CA ILE A 300 0.75 10.42 -24.75
C ILE A 300 1.15 10.92 -26.13
N ILE A 301 1.48 12.22 -26.23
CA ILE A 301 2.06 12.81 -27.42
C ILE A 301 3.56 13.01 -27.18
N PHE A 302 4.40 12.37 -27.98
CA PHE A 302 5.84 12.61 -27.98
C PHE A 302 6.22 13.65 -29.02
N SER A 303 7.11 14.56 -28.64
CA SER A 303 7.78 15.47 -29.56
C SER A 303 9.26 15.15 -29.58
N ILE A 304 9.74 14.64 -30.71
CA ILE A 304 11.15 14.33 -30.95
C ILE A 304 11.99 15.61 -30.92
N GLY A 305 11.51 16.70 -31.52
CA GLY A 305 12.13 18.03 -31.52
C GLY A 305 13.42 18.17 -32.32
N TYR A 306 14.14 17.08 -32.57
CA TYR A 306 15.37 17.07 -33.38
C TYR A 306 15.05 17.00 -34.87
N ALA A 307 15.71 17.87 -35.66
CA ALA A 307 15.52 17.97 -37.10
C ALA A 307 16.76 18.55 -37.78
N LYS A 308 16.79 18.54 -39.12
CA LYS A 308 17.77 19.31 -39.90
C LYS A 308 17.65 20.79 -39.55
N ASP A 309 18.77 21.50 -39.46
CA ASP A 309 18.75 22.95 -39.27
C ASP A 309 18.35 23.68 -40.58
N ALA A 310 18.22 25.00 -40.53
CA ALA A 310 17.86 25.82 -41.71
C ALA A 310 18.86 25.70 -42.89
N ASN A 311 20.08 25.21 -42.63
CA ASN A 311 21.09 24.95 -43.66
C ASN A 311 21.05 23.49 -44.17
N GLY A 312 20.09 22.68 -43.70
CA GLY A 312 19.93 21.28 -44.07
C GLY A 312 20.84 20.32 -43.32
N VAL A 313 21.58 20.78 -42.30
CA VAL A 313 22.53 19.96 -41.55
C VAL A 313 21.83 19.28 -40.38
N PHE A 314 21.89 17.95 -40.33
CA PHE A 314 21.41 17.16 -39.20
C PHE A 314 22.58 16.77 -38.29
N ARG A 315 22.49 17.09 -36.99
CA ARG A 315 23.47 16.66 -35.98
C ARG A 315 22.91 15.44 -35.24
N MET A 316 23.72 14.38 -35.15
CA MET A 316 23.36 13.12 -34.48
C MET A 316 23.52 13.23 -32.95
N ASN A 317 23.04 14.32 -32.36
CA ASN A 317 23.01 14.49 -30.91
C ASN A 317 21.54 14.65 -30.49
N PHE A 318 21.06 13.69 -29.71
CA PHE A 318 19.68 13.58 -29.25
C PHE A 318 19.56 13.90 -27.75
N GLY A 319 20.44 14.77 -27.25
CA GLY A 319 20.41 15.27 -25.88
C GLY A 319 20.42 14.14 -24.84
N PRO A 320 19.43 14.06 -23.93
CA PRO A 320 19.37 13.02 -22.89
C PRO A 320 19.41 11.59 -23.43
N LEU A 321 18.96 11.33 -24.67
CA LEU A 321 19.02 10.00 -25.28
C LEU A 321 20.41 9.61 -25.73
N SER A 322 21.28 10.57 -26.04
CA SER A 322 22.66 10.30 -26.45
C SER A 322 23.59 9.99 -25.28
N LYS A 323 23.16 10.29 -24.03
CA LYS A 323 23.87 9.99 -22.78
C LYS A 323 23.72 8.52 -22.37
N SER A 324 24.54 8.08 -21.41
CA SER A 324 24.43 6.75 -20.78
C SER A 324 23.03 6.51 -20.20
N GLY A 325 22.46 5.33 -20.44
CA GLY A 325 21.10 4.97 -20.02
C GLY A 325 19.97 5.62 -20.83
N GLY A 326 20.28 6.21 -22.00
CA GLY A 326 19.29 6.81 -22.91
C GLY A 326 18.20 5.83 -23.35
N GLU A 327 18.54 4.54 -23.51
CA GLU A 327 17.60 3.47 -23.82
C GLU A 327 16.56 3.25 -22.71
N ARG A 328 16.97 3.38 -21.43
CA ARG A 328 16.07 3.30 -20.27
C ARG A 328 15.11 4.50 -20.21
N ARG A 329 15.61 5.71 -20.52
CA ARG A 329 14.78 6.93 -20.64
C ARG A 329 13.70 6.75 -21.70
N LEU A 330 14.07 6.23 -22.87
CA LEU A 330 13.11 5.98 -23.94
C LEU A 330 12.09 4.91 -23.54
N ASN A 331 12.53 3.79 -22.95
CA ASN A 331 11.63 2.73 -22.45
C ASN A 331 10.62 3.26 -21.45
N VAL A 332 11.09 4.04 -20.47
CA VAL A 332 10.23 4.68 -19.49
C VAL A 332 9.21 5.54 -20.19
N ALA A 333 9.61 6.42 -21.11
CA ALA A 333 8.68 7.27 -21.83
C ALA A 333 7.61 6.47 -22.59
N ILE A 334 8.01 5.59 -23.51
CA ILE A 334 7.08 4.95 -24.45
C ILE A 334 6.06 4.02 -23.76
N THR A 335 6.32 3.60 -22.52
CA THR A 335 5.43 2.74 -21.72
C THR A 335 4.45 3.50 -20.80
N ARG A 336 4.34 4.83 -20.93
CA ARG A 336 3.44 5.68 -20.12
C ARG A 336 2.00 5.78 -20.66
N ALA A 337 1.75 5.36 -21.89
CA ALA A 337 0.43 5.44 -22.50
C ALA A 337 -0.42 4.19 -22.22
N LYS A 338 -1.71 4.38 -21.90
CA LYS A 338 -2.68 3.29 -21.76
C LYS A 338 -3.34 2.93 -23.09
N TYR A 339 -3.74 3.91 -23.90
CA TYR A 339 -4.48 3.70 -25.16
C TYR A 339 -3.68 4.09 -26.40
N ASN A 340 -2.97 5.23 -26.36
CA ASN A 340 -2.38 5.78 -27.58
C ASN A 340 -1.07 6.54 -27.36
N VAL A 341 -0.13 6.32 -28.28
CA VAL A 341 1.07 7.12 -28.44
C VAL A 341 1.06 7.79 -29.81
N LYS A 342 1.20 9.11 -29.82
CA LYS A 342 1.45 9.89 -31.04
C LYS A 342 2.88 10.39 -31.04
N LEU A 343 3.74 9.77 -31.84
CA LEU A 343 5.13 10.17 -32.02
C LEU A 343 5.22 11.23 -33.11
N VAL A 344 5.42 12.49 -32.71
CA VAL A 344 5.55 13.62 -33.63
C VAL A 344 7.02 13.89 -33.88
N GLY A 345 7.40 14.02 -35.15
CA GLY A 345 8.78 14.32 -35.52
C GLY A 345 8.95 14.84 -36.94
N SER A 346 10.13 15.42 -37.18
CA SER A 346 10.53 15.95 -38.49
C SER A 346 11.68 15.17 -39.14
N ILE A 347 11.89 13.91 -38.72
CA ILE A 347 12.97 13.03 -39.21
C ILE A 347 12.44 11.64 -39.53
N MET A 348 12.91 11.02 -40.60
CA MET A 348 12.63 9.62 -40.92
C MET A 348 13.68 8.70 -40.30
N PRO A 349 13.39 7.39 -40.11
CA PRO A 349 14.39 6.42 -39.63
C PRO A 349 15.67 6.43 -40.47
N THR A 350 15.54 6.66 -41.77
CA THR A 350 16.65 6.76 -42.74
C THR A 350 17.51 8.01 -42.57
N ASP A 351 17.02 9.05 -41.89
CA ASP A 351 17.80 10.25 -41.59
C ASP A 351 18.80 10.02 -40.45
N ILE A 352 18.64 8.94 -39.66
CA ILE A 352 19.51 8.61 -38.51
C ILE A 352 20.58 7.62 -38.95
N ASP A 353 21.83 8.09 -39.02
CA ASP A 353 23.00 7.32 -39.41
C ASP A 353 23.58 6.56 -38.21
N ILE A 354 23.35 5.25 -38.14
CA ILE A 354 23.78 4.39 -37.01
C ILE A 354 25.31 4.36 -36.90
N ASP A 355 26.04 4.46 -38.00
CA ASP A 355 27.51 4.38 -37.99
C ASP A 355 28.15 5.60 -37.30
N ARG A 356 27.39 6.70 -37.16
CA ARG A 356 27.82 7.93 -36.48
C ARG A 356 27.40 8.00 -35.02
N ILE A 357 26.71 6.97 -34.50
CA ILE A 357 26.11 6.97 -33.17
C ILE A 357 26.73 5.83 -32.35
N SER A 358 27.36 6.18 -31.24
CA SER A 358 27.93 5.21 -30.30
C SER A 358 26.89 4.65 -29.32
N SER A 359 26.01 5.52 -28.79
CA SER A 359 25.02 5.18 -27.75
C SER A 359 23.81 4.40 -28.27
N ASP A 360 23.19 3.63 -27.39
CA ASP A 360 22.06 2.75 -27.74
C ASP A 360 20.72 3.48 -27.79
N GLY A 361 20.57 4.57 -27.03
CA GLY A 361 19.34 5.38 -27.02
C GLY A 361 18.90 5.86 -28.42
N PRO A 362 19.76 6.51 -29.23
CA PRO A 362 19.36 6.97 -30.55
C PRO A 362 19.16 5.82 -31.56
N LYS A 363 19.85 4.68 -31.40
CA LYS A 363 19.61 3.48 -32.21
C LYS A 363 18.21 2.92 -31.93
N LEU A 364 17.83 2.86 -30.66
CA LEU A 364 16.50 2.45 -30.21
C LEU A 364 15.42 3.42 -30.70
N LEU A 365 15.68 4.73 -30.66
CA LEU A 365 14.77 5.73 -31.25
C LEU A 365 14.55 5.50 -32.74
N ARG A 366 15.60 5.24 -33.52
CA ARG A 366 15.47 4.93 -34.95
C ARG A 366 14.55 3.73 -35.17
N ALA A 367 14.76 2.65 -34.42
CA ALA A 367 13.91 1.46 -34.50
C ALA A 367 12.46 1.76 -34.07
N TYR A 368 12.27 2.61 -33.06
CA TYR A 368 10.94 2.99 -32.59
C TYR A 368 10.17 3.86 -33.59
N ILE A 369 10.85 4.78 -34.30
CA ILE A 369 10.23 5.54 -35.40
C ILE A 369 9.81 4.58 -36.52
N ASP A 370 10.65 3.61 -36.88
CA ASP A 370 10.32 2.61 -37.89
C ASP A 370 9.11 1.77 -37.48
N PHE A 371 9.04 1.34 -36.22
CA PHE A 371 7.89 0.67 -35.64
C PHE A 371 6.63 1.54 -35.61
N ALA A 372 6.74 2.83 -35.29
CA ALA A 372 5.60 3.74 -35.30
C ALA A 372 5.03 4.01 -36.71
N ILE A 373 5.83 3.79 -37.77
CA ILE A 373 5.43 3.93 -39.17
C ILE A 373 4.86 2.61 -39.71
N ASN A 374 5.57 1.51 -39.49
CA ASN A 374 5.31 0.21 -40.14
C ASN A 374 4.57 -0.79 -39.23
N GLY A 375 4.42 -0.49 -37.94
CA GLY A 375 3.81 -1.38 -36.95
C GLY A 375 4.66 -2.60 -36.62
N ALA A 376 4.03 -3.67 -36.13
CA ALA A 376 4.69 -4.90 -35.71
C ALA A 376 5.51 -5.60 -36.81
N GLU A 377 5.24 -5.32 -38.08
CA GLU A 377 5.99 -5.83 -39.23
C GLU A 377 7.47 -5.43 -39.20
N SER A 378 7.83 -4.31 -38.56
CA SER A 378 9.21 -3.81 -38.48
C SER A 378 10.10 -4.56 -37.48
N LEU A 379 9.52 -5.33 -36.55
CA LEU A 379 10.25 -6.00 -35.46
C LEU A 379 10.97 -7.31 -35.89
N GLY A 380 10.87 -7.71 -37.16
CA GLY A 380 11.73 -8.74 -37.77
C GLY A 380 11.79 -10.11 -37.05
N ARG A 381 10.91 -11.03 -37.47
CA ARG A 381 10.76 -12.48 -37.11
C ARG A 381 10.00 -12.80 -35.82
N GLU A 382 8.67 -12.97 -35.97
CA GLU A 382 7.82 -14.09 -35.46
C GLU A 382 6.30 -13.83 -35.58
N VAL A 383 5.88 -12.80 -36.31
CA VAL A 383 4.51 -12.70 -36.81
C VAL A 383 4.56 -12.69 -38.33
N THR A 384 4.42 -13.88 -38.89
CA THR A 384 4.17 -14.07 -40.31
C THR A 384 2.78 -13.51 -40.58
N GLU A 385 2.66 -12.26 -41.03
CA GLU A 385 1.61 -11.91 -42.01
C GLU A 385 2.02 -12.53 -43.36
N LEU A 386 2.00 -13.86 -43.39
CA LEU A 386 1.61 -14.59 -44.58
C LEU A 386 0.26 -15.20 -44.21
N ASP A 387 -0.65 -15.29 -45.17
CA ASP A 387 -1.90 -16.07 -45.10
C ASP A 387 -1.62 -17.58 -44.90
N VAL A 388 -0.78 -17.94 -43.93
CA VAL A 388 -0.56 -19.30 -43.44
C VAL A 388 -1.36 -19.38 -42.16
N THR A 389 -2.46 -20.10 -42.24
CA THR A 389 -3.25 -20.50 -41.08
C THR A 389 -2.38 -21.36 -40.15
N GLU A 390 -1.82 -20.73 -39.11
CA GLU A 390 -1.10 -21.43 -38.05
C GLU A 390 -2.09 -21.94 -37.00
N TYR A 391 -2.02 -23.23 -36.70
CA TYR A 391 -2.83 -23.91 -35.70
C TYR A 391 -1.89 -24.61 -34.72
N ASP A 392 -2.14 -24.48 -33.42
CA ASP A 392 -1.36 -25.21 -32.40
C ASP A 392 -1.84 -26.66 -32.27
N SER A 393 -3.07 -26.96 -32.72
CA SER A 393 -3.65 -28.30 -32.63
C SER A 393 -4.60 -28.66 -33.78
N PRO A 394 -4.76 -29.97 -34.10
CA PRO A 394 -5.77 -30.45 -35.05
C PRO A 394 -7.21 -30.13 -34.62
N PHE A 395 -7.42 -29.88 -33.33
CA PHE A 395 -8.72 -29.48 -32.78
C PHE A 395 -9.06 -28.04 -33.19
N GLU A 396 -8.13 -27.10 -33.03
CA GLU A 396 -8.29 -25.73 -33.50
C GLU A 396 -8.55 -25.67 -35.00
N GLU A 397 -7.81 -26.46 -35.79
CA GLU A 397 -8.03 -26.55 -37.24
C GLU A 397 -9.46 -27.01 -37.58
N ALA A 398 -10.02 -27.95 -36.81
CA ALA A 398 -11.38 -28.43 -37.02
C ALA A 398 -12.44 -27.35 -36.72
N VAL A 399 -12.25 -26.57 -35.66
CA VAL A 399 -13.13 -25.45 -35.29
C VAL A 399 -13.02 -24.32 -36.33
N TYR A 400 -11.81 -23.97 -36.77
CA TYR A 400 -11.60 -22.99 -37.82
C TYR A 400 -12.32 -23.36 -39.12
N LYS A 401 -12.11 -24.60 -39.61
CA LYS A 401 -12.78 -25.10 -40.82
C LYS A 401 -14.31 -25.10 -40.69
N PHE A 402 -14.83 -25.32 -39.48
CA PHE A 402 -16.26 -25.22 -39.23
C PHE A 402 -16.77 -23.78 -39.41
N LEU A 403 -16.07 -22.78 -38.85
CA LEU A 403 -16.42 -21.37 -38.97
C LEU A 403 -16.27 -20.84 -40.40
N ASP A 404 -15.19 -21.21 -41.09
CA ASP A 404 -14.93 -20.85 -42.48
C ASP A 404 -16.03 -21.36 -43.42
N ARG A 405 -16.44 -22.64 -43.27
CA ARG A 405 -17.57 -23.22 -44.02
C ARG A 405 -18.90 -22.52 -43.78
N LYS A 406 -19.07 -21.85 -42.63
CA LYS A 406 -20.25 -21.06 -42.30
C LYS A 406 -20.17 -19.62 -42.80
N GLY A 407 -19.04 -19.21 -43.37
CA GLY A 407 -18.84 -17.91 -44.02
C GLY A 407 -18.36 -16.80 -43.09
N TYR A 408 -17.89 -17.14 -41.88
CA TYR A 408 -17.33 -16.15 -40.95
C TYR A 408 -15.84 -15.89 -41.29
N LYS A 409 -15.44 -14.62 -41.22
CA LYS A 409 -14.01 -14.25 -41.32
C LYS A 409 -13.36 -14.41 -39.96
N VAL A 410 -12.36 -15.28 -39.87
CA VAL A 410 -11.67 -15.62 -38.62
C VAL A 410 -10.18 -15.36 -38.77
N ALA A 411 -9.60 -14.64 -37.80
CA ALA A 411 -8.15 -14.56 -37.61
C ALA A 411 -7.73 -15.65 -36.61
N THR A 412 -6.58 -16.28 -36.83
CA THR A 412 -5.99 -17.25 -35.92
C THR A 412 -4.81 -16.64 -35.19
N GLN A 413 -4.54 -17.11 -33.97
CA GLN A 413 -3.33 -16.75 -33.22
C GLN A 413 -3.15 -15.23 -33.07
N VAL A 414 -4.23 -14.53 -32.66
CA VAL A 414 -4.22 -13.07 -32.52
C VAL A 414 -3.39 -12.68 -31.29
N GLY A 415 -2.34 -11.88 -31.52
CA GLY A 415 -1.46 -11.31 -30.50
C GLY A 415 0.02 -11.42 -30.85
N CYS A 416 0.84 -10.57 -30.23
CA CYS A 416 2.29 -10.49 -30.48
C CYS A 416 3.13 -11.31 -29.49
N SER A 417 2.63 -11.58 -28.27
CA SER A 417 3.36 -12.39 -27.28
C SER A 417 3.02 -13.89 -27.34
N GLY A 418 3.59 -14.67 -26.41
CA GLY A 418 3.31 -16.10 -26.26
C GLY A 418 1.90 -16.44 -25.76
N TYR A 419 1.08 -15.45 -25.38
CA TYR A 419 -0.34 -15.64 -25.06
C TYR A 419 -1.21 -15.03 -26.15
N ARG A 420 -1.53 -15.85 -27.15
CA ARG A 420 -2.40 -15.48 -28.26
C ARG A 420 -3.83 -15.94 -28.01
N ILE A 421 -4.78 -15.29 -28.66
CA ILE A 421 -6.15 -15.78 -28.78
C ILE A 421 -6.18 -16.74 -29.97
N ASP A 422 -6.58 -17.99 -29.71
CA ASP A 422 -6.50 -19.07 -30.70
C ASP A 422 -7.25 -18.70 -31.98
N MET A 423 -8.47 -18.15 -31.86
CA MET A 423 -9.30 -17.70 -32.96
C MET A 423 -10.09 -16.44 -32.60
N ALA A 424 -10.20 -15.48 -33.52
CA ALA A 424 -11.01 -14.29 -33.34
C ALA A 424 -11.91 -14.04 -34.55
N VAL A 425 -13.21 -13.86 -34.31
CA VAL A 425 -14.20 -13.59 -35.36
C VAL A 425 -14.22 -12.09 -35.66
N LYS A 426 -14.02 -11.72 -36.93
CA LYS A 426 -14.04 -10.31 -37.38
C LYS A 426 -15.47 -9.80 -37.52
N HIS A 427 -15.70 -8.52 -37.20
CA HIS A 427 -16.98 -7.87 -37.43
C HIS A 427 -17.32 -7.87 -38.94
N PRO A 428 -18.55 -8.19 -39.35
CA PRO A 428 -18.89 -8.31 -40.77
C PRO A 428 -18.83 -6.98 -41.54
N THR A 429 -19.07 -5.85 -40.86
CA THR A 429 -19.12 -4.50 -41.47
C THR A 429 -18.06 -3.52 -40.97
N LEU A 430 -17.46 -3.74 -39.80
CA LEU A 430 -16.49 -2.82 -39.20
C LEU A 430 -15.10 -3.40 -39.41
N SER A 431 -14.29 -2.72 -40.23
CA SER A 431 -12.94 -3.19 -40.52
C SER A 431 -12.04 -3.02 -39.30
N GLY A 432 -11.20 -4.03 -39.02
CA GLY A 432 -10.22 -3.98 -37.92
C GLY A 432 -10.81 -4.21 -36.53
N VAL A 433 -12.03 -4.73 -36.41
CA VAL A 433 -12.71 -5.03 -35.15
C VAL A 433 -13.01 -6.52 -35.03
N TYR A 434 -12.76 -7.09 -33.85
CA TYR A 434 -13.11 -8.46 -33.47
C TYR A 434 -14.34 -8.47 -32.55
N VAL A 435 -15.33 -9.32 -32.85
CA VAL A 435 -16.59 -9.42 -32.09
C VAL A 435 -16.56 -10.51 -31.03
N LEU A 436 -15.75 -11.54 -31.24
CA LEU A 436 -15.67 -12.70 -30.35
C LEU A 436 -14.28 -13.31 -30.42
N GLY A 437 -13.63 -13.46 -29.27
CA GLY A 437 -12.44 -14.29 -29.11
C GLY A 437 -12.85 -15.70 -28.72
N ILE A 438 -12.22 -16.70 -29.32
CA ILE A 438 -12.48 -18.12 -29.09
C ILE A 438 -11.22 -18.74 -28.51
N GLU A 439 -11.35 -19.34 -27.32
CA GLU A 439 -10.29 -20.09 -26.66
C GLU A 439 -10.60 -21.58 -26.65
N CYS A 440 -9.63 -22.39 -27.05
CA CYS A 440 -9.64 -23.84 -27.01
C CYS A 440 -8.84 -24.34 -25.80
N ASP A 441 -9.15 -25.52 -25.28
CA ASP A 441 -8.46 -26.17 -24.16
C ASP A 441 -7.10 -26.80 -24.56
N GLY A 442 -6.31 -26.09 -25.38
CA GLY A 442 -5.04 -26.53 -25.94
C GLY A 442 -3.83 -26.49 -24.98
N ALA A 443 -2.62 -26.69 -25.51
CA ALA A 443 -1.38 -26.74 -24.72
C ALA A 443 -1.15 -25.46 -23.88
N THR A 444 -1.51 -24.29 -24.42
CA THR A 444 -1.46 -22.99 -23.74
C THR A 444 -2.44 -22.90 -22.56
N TYR A 445 -3.59 -23.56 -22.64
CA TYR A 445 -4.53 -23.72 -21.51
C TYR A 445 -3.97 -24.68 -20.44
N HIS A 446 -3.09 -25.62 -20.78
CA HIS A 446 -2.49 -26.53 -19.81
C HIS A 446 -1.24 -25.98 -19.09
N SER A 447 -0.57 -24.99 -19.68
CA SER A 447 0.73 -24.49 -19.20
C SER A 447 0.66 -23.63 -17.93
N ALA A 448 -0.48 -23.00 -17.64
CA ALA A 448 -0.61 -22.13 -16.48
C ALA A 448 -0.75 -22.91 -15.16
N ARG A 449 -0.14 -22.38 -14.09
CA ARG A 449 0.14 -23.15 -12.87
C ARG A 449 -1.10 -23.36 -12.01
N THR A 450 -2.03 -22.42 -12.03
CA THR A 450 -3.24 -22.47 -11.20
C THR A 450 -4.52 -22.30 -12.01
N ALA A 451 -5.63 -22.88 -11.54
CA ALA A 451 -6.95 -22.65 -12.13
C ALA A 451 -7.36 -21.17 -12.05
N ARG A 452 -6.90 -20.45 -11.02
CA ARG A 452 -7.13 -19.01 -10.86
C ARG A 452 -6.53 -18.19 -12.02
N GLU A 453 -5.29 -18.51 -12.41
CA GLU A 453 -4.65 -17.86 -13.57
C GLU A 453 -5.37 -18.18 -14.88
N ARG A 454 -5.71 -19.46 -15.09
CA ARG A 454 -6.28 -19.97 -16.35
C ARG A 454 -7.72 -19.56 -16.62
N ASP A 455 -8.55 -19.65 -15.60
CA ASP A 455 -10.00 -19.56 -15.76
C ASP A 455 -10.58 -18.23 -15.28
N ARG A 456 -9.81 -17.44 -14.53
CA ARG A 456 -10.29 -16.14 -14.06
C ARG A 456 -9.41 -14.99 -14.51
N LEU A 457 -8.15 -14.94 -14.08
CA LEU A 457 -7.32 -13.75 -14.27
C LEU A 457 -7.13 -13.43 -15.76
N ARG A 458 -6.88 -14.45 -16.59
CA ARG A 458 -6.74 -14.27 -18.05
C ARG A 458 -8.02 -13.73 -18.69
N GLN A 459 -9.15 -14.36 -18.41
CA GLN A 459 -10.45 -13.94 -18.93
C GLN A 459 -10.80 -12.52 -18.47
N GLU A 460 -10.59 -12.22 -17.19
CA GLU A 460 -10.83 -10.90 -16.60
C GLU A 460 -9.96 -9.81 -17.27
N VAL A 461 -8.69 -10.09 -17.59
CA VAL A 461 -7.84 -9.15 -18.32
C VAL A 461 -8.32 -8.94 -19.76
N LEU A 462 -8.67 -10.01 -20.48
CA LEU A 462 -9.16 -9.92 -21.86
C LEU A 462 -10.52 -9.21 -21.95
N GLU A 463 -11.45 -9.50 -21.03
CA GLU A 463 -12.74 -8.81 -20.93
C GLU A 463 -12.57 -7.33 -20.63
N ASN A 464 -11.64 -6.98 -19.72
CA ASN A 464 -11.25 -5.59 -19.48
C ASN A 464 -10.61 -4.91 -20.71
N MET A 465 -10.11 -5.67 -21.69
CA MET A 465 -9.63 -5.15 -22.98
C MET A 465 -10.73 -5.12 -24.06
N GLY A 466 -11.98 -5.36 -23.69
CA GLY A 466 -13.14 -5.31 -24.58
C GLY A 466 -13.46 -6.64 -25.27
N TRP A 467 -12.76 -7.72 -24.95
CA TRP A 467 -13.07 -9.03 -25.54
C TRP A 467 -14.31 -9.64 -24.91
N LYS A 468 -15.19 -10.17 -25.77
CA LYS A 468 -16.10 -11.25 -25.38
C LYS A 468 -15.42 -12.57 -25.70
N ILE A 469 -15.17 -13.39 -24.68
CA ILE A 469 -14.48 -14.68 -24.84
C ILE A 469 -15.50 -15.83 -24.80
N TYR A 470 -15.40 -16.74 -25.77
CA TYR A 470 -16.15 -17.99 -25.80
C TYR A 470 -15.17 -19.16 -25.75
N ARG A 471 -15.35 -20.06 -24.77
CA ARG A 471 -14.45 -21.20 -24.58
C ARG A 471 -15.05 -22.48 -25.14
N ILE A 472 -14.24 -23.25 -25.86
CA ILE A 472 -14.60 -24.54 -26.43
C ILE A 472 -13.73 -25.63 -25.80
N TRP A 473 -14.37 -26.67 -25.27
CA TRP A 473 -13.70 -27.84 -24.74
C TRP A 473 -13.61 -28.92 -25.81
N SER A 474 -12.40 -29.42 -26.07
CA SER A 474 -12.12 -30.49 -27.03
C SER A 474 -12.97 -31.72 -26.78
N THR A 475 -13.15 -32.10 -25.51
CA THR A 475 -13.94 -33.28 -25.11
C THR A 475 -15.41 -33.15 -25.47
N ASP A 476 -16.02 -31.98 -25.28
CA ASP A 476 -17.41 -31.71 -25.62
C ASP A 476 -17.60 -31.63 -27.14
N TRP A 477 -16.68 -30.93 -27.83
CA TRP A 477 -16.72 -30.79 -29.29
C TRP A 477 -16.56 -32.12 -30.02
N ILE A 478 -15.71 -33.03 -29.53
CA ILE A 478 -15.53 -34.37 -30.13
C ILE A 478 -16.78 -35.23 -29.89
N LYS A 479 -17.44 -35.08 -28.74
CA LYS A 479 -18.58 -35.90 -28.35
C LYS A 479 -19.87 -35.48 -29.06
N ASP A 480 -20.12 -34.17 -29.19
CA ASP A 480 -21.31 -33.62 -29.85
C ASP A 480 -20.98 -32.35 -30.68
N PRO A 481 -20.31 -32.49 -31.83
CA PRO A 481 -19.90 -31.36 -32.65
C PRO A 481 -21.10 -30.60 -33.26
N VAL A 482 -22.27 -31.23 -33.36
CA VAL A 482 -23.46 -30.60 -33.96
C VAL A 482 -24.07 -29.61 -32.99
N THR A 483 -24.29 -30.02 -31.74
CA THR A 483 -24.86 -29.14 -30.71
C THR A 483 -23.88 -28.04 -30.32
N GLU A 484 -22.60 -28.39 -30.08
CA GLU A 484 -21.58 -27.38 -29.72
C GLU A 484 -21.32 -26.39 -30.86
N GLY A 485 -21.34 -26.86 -32.11
CA GLY A 485 -21.27 -25.97 -33.27
C GLY A 485 -22.47 -25.03 -33.37
N ALA A 486 -23.68 -25.47 -33.01
CA ALA A 486 -24.86 -24.62 -32.96
C ALA A 486 -24.78 -23.57 -31.84
N HIS A 487 -24.27 -23.94 -30.66
CA HIS A 487 -24.02 -23.02 -29.55
C HIS A 487 -23.00 -21.94 -29.94
N LEU A 488 -21.89 -22.33 -30.59
CA LEU A 488 -20.87 -21.39 -31.06
C LEU A 488 -21.46 -20.37 -32.05
N ILE A 489 -22.26 -20.83 -33.02
CA ILE A 489 -22.93 -19.94 -33.98
C ILE A 489 -23.90 -18.99 -33.26
N ALA A 490 -24.66 -19.48 -32.28
CA ALA A 490 -25.56 -18.65 -31.49
C ALA A 490 -24.79 -17.57 -30.72
N ALA A 491 -23.66 -17.91 -30.10
CA ALA A 491 -22.79 -16.97 -29.40
C ALA A 491 -22.19 -15.91 -30.35
N ILE A 492 -21.76 -16.30 -31.56
CA ILE A 492 -21.27 -15.35 -32.58
C ILE A 492 -22.37 -14.39 -33.01
N ASN A 493 -23.56 -14.90 -33.32
CA ASN A 493 -24.67 -14.05 -33.75
C ASN A 493 -25.13 -13.10 -32.64
N ASP A 494 -25.14 -13.56 -31.39
CA ASP A 494 -25.40 -12.72 -30.21
C ASP A 494 -24.32 -11.64 -30.03
N ALA A 495 -23.04 -12.00 -30.19
CA ALA A 495 -21.93 -11.06 -30.13
C ALA A 495 -21.99 -9.99 -31.24
N ILE A 496 -22.41 -10.36 -32.46
CA ILE A 496 -22.61 -9.41 -33.56
C ILE A 496 -23.85 -8.52 -33.31
N ALA A 497 -24.95 -9.11 -32.82
CA ALA A 497 -26.21 -8.38 -32.62
C ALA A 497 -26.14 -7.38 -31.46
N ASN A 498 -25.44 -7.75 -30.38
CA ASN A 498 -25.23 -6.92 -29.20
C ASN A 498 -23.86 -6.22 -29.22
N TYR A 499 -23.23 -6.10 -30.39
CA TYR A 499 -22.00 -5.33 -30.52
C TYR A 499 -22.34 -3.84 -30.33
N ASP A 500 -22.03 -3.31 -29.16
CA ASP A 500 -22.20 -1.89 -28.86
C ASP A 500 -20.85 -1.17 -28.98
N ASP A 501 -20.76 -0.25 -29.94
CA ASP A 501 -19.58 0.57 -30.24
C ASP A 501 -19.19 1.47 -29.04
N SER A 502 -20.09 1.65 -28.07
CA SER A 502 -19.87 2.46 -26.88
C SER A 502 -19.07 1.76 -25.77
N MET A 503 -18.98 0.42 -25.74
CA MET A 503 -18.29 -0.30 -24.67
C MET A 503 -16.75 -0.16 -24.69
N SER A 504 -16.16 0.28 -25.80
CA SER A 504 -14.74 0.65 -25.85
C SER A 504 -14.42 2.00 -25.17
N ASN A 505 -15.43 2.79 -24.81
CA ASN A 505 -15.26 4.10 -24.17
C ASN A 505 -15.67 4.17 -22.69
N GLU A 506 -16.36 3.16 -22.16
CA GLU A 506 -16.90 3.19 -20.78
C GLU A 506 -16.17 2.32 -19.75
N ALA A 507 -15.15 1.56 -20.16
CA ALA A 507 -14.37 0.68 -19.27
C ALA A 507 -13.55 1.43 -18.17
N SER A 508 -13.65 2.75 -18.08
CA SER A 508 -13.03 3.58 -17.03
C SER A 508 -13.96 3.91 -15.86
N ASN A 509 -15.26 3.56 -15.88
CA ASN A 509 -16.21 4.00 -14.84
C ASN A 509 -16.76 2.92 -13.87
N GLU A 510 -16.44 1.63 -14.05
CA GLU A 510 -16.91 0.56 -13.14
C GLU A 510 -15.84 0.07 -12.14
N ALA A 511 -15.04 1.00 -11.61
CA ALA A 511 -14.25 0.79 -10.39
C ALA A 511 -14.68 1.73 -9.24
N ARG A 512 -15.90 2.27 -9.30
CA ARG A 512 -16.50 2.99 -8.17
C ARG A 512 -17.15 1.99 -7.22
N GLU A 513 -16.37 1.63 -6.20
CA GLU A 513 -16.78 1.18 -4.86
C GLU A 513 -18.25 0.77 -4.71
N ASP A 514 -18.54 -0.52 -4.96
CA ASP A 514 -19.63 -1.21 -4.27
C ASP A 514 -19.14 -1.56 -2.85
N ASP A 515 -19.11 -0.56 -1.96
CA ASP A 515 -18.90 -0.74 -0.50
C ASP A 515 -20.23 -1.11 0.22
N SER A 516 -21.26 -1.54 -0.53
CA SER A 516 -22.62 -1.71 0.01
C SER A 516 -22.92 -3.11 0.57
N ASP A 517 -22.15 -4.15 0.21
CA ASP A 517 -22.38 -5.53 0.68
C ASP A 517 -21.43 -5.99 1.80
N ALA A 518 -20.46 -5.16 2.20
CA ALA A 518 -19.49 -5.50 3.25
C ALA A 518 -20.05 -5.37 4.68
N GLU A 519 -21.18 -4.66 4.87
CA GLU A 519 -21.75 -4.42 6.20
C GLU A 519 -22.45 -5.65 6.81
N ASP A 520 -22.83 -6.66 6.01
CA ASP A 520 -23.64 -7.78 6.49
C ASP A 520 -22.83 -8.90 7.19
N PHE A 521 -21.49 -8.83 7.15
CA PHE A 521 -20.61 -9.87 7.70
C PHE A 521 -19.93 -9.53 9.03
N VAL A 522 -20.09 -8.31 9.56
CA VAL A 522 -19.36 -7.88 10.75
C VAL A 522 -20.31 -7.24 11.77
N SER A 523 -20.63 -7.98 12.83
CA SER A 523 -21.24 -7.40 14.03
C SER A 523 -20.21 -6.51 14.73
N ILE A 524 -20.24 -5.21 14.45
CA ILE A 524 -19.43 -4.22 15.15
C ILE A 524 -20.02 -4.04 16.56
N ASN A 525 -19.43 -4.70 17.56
CA ASN A 525 -19.71 -4.40 18.96
C ASN A 525 -19.08 -3.06 19.32
N ARG A 526 -19.76 -1.95 19.01
CA ARG A 526 -19.46 -0.66 19.65
C ARG A 526 -19.72 -0.83 21.14
N LYS A 527 -18.66 -0.89 21.94
CA LYS A 527 -18.76 -0.74 23.40
C LYS A 527 -19.24 0.69 23.70
N GLU A 528 -20.55 0.89 23.73
CA GLU A 528 -21.14 2.05 24.38
C GLU A 528 -20.85 1.93 25.88
N THR A 529 -20.06 2.86 26.41
CA THR A 529 -19.80 2.95 27.84
C THR A 529 -20.57 4.16 28.38
N SER A 530 -21.41 3.93 29.38
CA SER A 530 -22.24 4.94 30.02
C SER A 530 -21.40 5.97 30.80
N ILE A 531 -21.92 7.20 30.91
CA ILE A 531 -21.32 8.39 31.55
C ILE A 531 -21.04 8.22 33.07
N THR A 532 -21.26 7.02 33.63
CA THR A 532 -21.14 6.69 35.07
C THR A 532 -19.70 6.47 35.57
N ASP A 533 -18.69 6.42 34.70
CA ASP A 533 -17.36 5.87 35.01
C ASP A 533 -16.31 6.85 35.58
N TYR A 534 -16.64 8.13 35.81
CA TYR A 534 -15.63 9.11 36.24
C TYR A 534 -14.98 8.81 37.62
N GLY A 535 -15.60 7.98 38.46
CA GLY A 535 -15.03 7.58 39.76
C GLY A 535 -14.18 6.31 39.74
N ASN A 536 -14.29 5.47 38.70
CA ASN A 536 -13.65 4.15 38.64
C ASN A 536 -13.35 3.74 37.18
N PRO A 537 -12.44 4.46 36.50
CA PRO A 537 -12.21 4.30 35.05
C PRO A 537 -11.62 2.93 34.65
N TYR A 538 -11.15 2.15 35.62
CA TYR A 538 -10.53 0.84 35.42
C TYR A 538 -11.42 -0.34 35.87
N GLY A 539 -12.63 -0.07 36.36
CA GLY A 539 -13.59 -1.11 36.76
C GLY A 539 -13.20 -1.90 38.01
N PHE A 540 -12.50 -1.28 38.97
CA PHE A 540 -12.16 -1.89 40.25
C PHE A 540 -13.41 -2.26 41.07
N ALA A 541 -13.29 -3.21 42.00
CA ALA A 541 -14.41 -3.57 42.87
C ALA A 541 -14.75 -2.44 43.84
N ALA A 542 -16.01 -2.30 44.22
CA ALA A 542 -16.41 -1.37 45.28
C ALA A 542 -15.81 -1.80 46.63
N ALA A 543 -15.52 -0.82 47.49
CA ALA A 543 -15.14 -1.10 48.87
C ALA A 543 -16.25 -1.90 49.58
N LEU A 544 -15.90 -3.06 50.14
CA LEU A 544 -16.81 -3.89 50.91
C LEU A 544 -16.67 -3.55 52.39
N THR A 545 -17.81 -3.46 53.08
CA THR A 545 -17.84 -3.44 54.54
C THR A 545 -18.23 -4.84 55.00
N THR A 546 -17.33 -5.55 55.68
CA THR A 546 -17.65 -6.87 56.23
C THR A 546 -18.71 -6.74 57.31
N ASP A 547 -19.91 -7.27 57.03
CA ASP A 547 -20.98 -7.35 58.02
C ASP A 547 -20.86 -8.63 58.85
N LEU A 548 -20.68 -8.46 60.15
CA LEU A 548 -20.58 -9.56 61.12
C LEU A 548 -21.96 -9.99 61.67
N SER A 549 -23.03 -9.27 61.33
CA SER A 549 -24.38 -9.52 61.87
C SER A 549 -24.94 -10.89 61.45
N ALA A 550 -24.52 -11.38 60.29
CA ALA A 550 -24.96 -12.64 59.68
C ALA A 550 -24.21 -13.88 60.19
N LEU A 551 -23.18 -13.72 61.02
CA LEU A 551 -22.38 -14.83 61.53
C LEU A 551 -23.07 -15.59 62.67
N PRO A 552 -22.85 -16.91 62.78
CA PRO A 552 -23.43 -17.73 63.84
C PRO A 552 -22.94 -17.28 65.22
N ARG A 553 -23.88 -17.18 66.17
CA ARG A 553 -23.59 -16.85 67.57
C ARG A 553 -23.58 -18.11 68.40
N ASN A 554 -22.70 -18.17 69.39
CA ASN A 554 -22.70 -19.25 70.36
C ASN A 554 -23.95 -19.18 71.27
N THR A 555 -24.15 -20.19 72.11
CA THR A 555 -25.28 -20.30 73.06
C THR A 555 -25.39 -19.12 74.04
N SER A 556 -24.31 -18.34 74.22
CA SER A 556 -24.28 -17.14 75.05
C SER A 556 -24.46 -15.84 74.25
N GLY A 557 -24.74 -15.92 72.94
CA GLY A 557 -25.02 -14.77 72.07
C GLY A 557 -23.78 -14.04 71.53
N TYR A 558 -22.57 -14.56 71.78
CA TYR A 558 -21.31 -14.00 71.30
C TYR A 558 -20.87 -14.62 69.98
N LEU A 559 -20.21 -13.82 69.13
CA LEU A 559 -19.59 -14.27 67.89
C LEU A 559 -18.30 -15.05 68.17
N ASP A 560 -18.04 -16.11 67.39
CA ASP A 560 -16.74 -16.78 67.43
C ASP A 560 -15.68 -15.93 66.72
N ILE A 561 -14.55 -15.72 67.38
CA ILE A 561 -13.45 -14.92 66.84
C ILE A 561 -12.89 -15.52 65.56
N THR A 562 -12.88 -16.85 65.43
CA THR A 562 -12.36 -17.50 64.20
C THR A 562 -13.26 -17.25 63.01
N ASP A 563 -14.59 -17.20 63.21
CA ASP A 563 -15.54 -16.89 62.15
C ASP A 563 -15.47 -15.42 61.75
N CYS A 564 -15.30 -14.51 62.72
CA CYS A 564 -15.07 -13.09 62.45
C CYS A 564 -13.77 -12.85 61.66
N ILE A 565 -12.66 -13.48 62.06
CA ILE A 565 -11.38 -13.38 61.35
C ILE A 565 -11.52 -13.90 59.93
N LEU A 566 -12.17 -15.06 59.75
CA LEU A 566 -12.36 -15.66 58.44
C LEU A 566 -13.25 -14.79 57.53
N ALA A 567 -14.28 -14.14 58.07
CA ALA A 567 -15.13 -13.22 57.34
C ALA A 567 -14.33 -12.02 56.79
N TYR A 568 -13.50 -11.37 57.62
CA TYR A 568 -12.64 -10.28 57.18
C TYR A 568 -11.59 -10.75 56.16
N VAL A 569 -10.93 -11.90 56.41
CA VAL A 569 -9.93 -12.42 55.48
C VAL A 569 -10.56 -12.81 54.14
N ASN A 570 -11.75 -13.39 54.10
CA ASN A 570 -12.41 -13.74 52.83
C ASN A 570 -12.90 -12.50 52.06
N ASN A 571 -13.41 -11.49 52.76
CA ASN A 571 -14.03 -10.33 52.11
C ASN A 571 -13.03 -9.22 51.77
N GLU A 572 -11.97 -9.07 52.55
CA GLU A 572 -11.05 -7.92 52.49
C GLU A 572 -9.58 -8.31 52.24
N PHE A 573 -9.26 -9.56 51.88
CA PHE A 573 -7.87 -9.91 51.54
C PHE A 573 -7.33 -9.08 50.35
N PRO A 574 -6.02 -8.77 50.35
CA PRO A 574 -5.06 -8.94 51.44
C PRO A 574 -5.31 -7.96 52.61
N ILE A 575 -5.52 -8.48 53.82
CA ILE A 575 -5.76 -7.64 55.00
C ILE A 575 -4.53 -7.59 55.90
N HIS A 576 -4.11 -6.39 56.27
CA HIS A 576 -2.98 -6.17 57.18
C HIS A 576 -3.38 -6.52 58.63
N TYR A 577 -2.48 -7.18 59.37
CA TYR A 577 -2.71 -7.66 60.74
C TYR A 577 -3.20 -6.55 61.68
N GLU A 578 -2.59 -5.37 61.64
CA GLU A 578 -2.99 -4.24 62.48
C GLU A 578 -4.38 -3.71 62.11
N LEU A 579 -4.77 -3.78 60.83
CA LEU A 579 -6.11 -3.37 60.39
C LEU A 579 -7.17 -4.35 60.87
N LEU A 580 -6.89 -5.66 60.76
CA LEU A 580 -7.74 -6.71 61.32
C LEU A 580 -7.95 -6.53 62.84
N CYS A 581 -6.87 -6.22 63.58
CA CYS A 581 -6.97 -5.96 65.01
C CYS A 581 -7.82 -4.71 65.33
N GLN A 582 -7.76 -3.67 64.50
CA GLN A 582 -8.60 -2.48 64.64
C GLN A 582 -10.07 -2.79 64.36
N HIS A 583 -10.37 -3.59 63.33
CA HIS A 583 -11.74 -4.00 63.01
C HIS A 583 -12.37 -4.88 64.11
N LEU A 584 -11.57 -5.70 64.79
CA LEU A 584 -12.05 -6.59 65.85
C LEU A 584 -12.06 -5.94 67.25
N ALA A 585 -11.37 -4.82 67.47
CA ALA A 585 -11.31 -4.15 68.76
C ALA A 585 -12.70 -3.77 69.35
N PRO A 586 -13.67 -3.27 68.54
CA PRO A 586 -15.01 -2.95 69.03
C PRO A 586 -15.77 -4.16 69.60
N LEU A 587 -15.50 -5.38 69.12
CA LEU A 587 -16.13 -6.60 69.64
C LEU A 587 -15.74 -6.88 71.11
N TYR A 588 -14.62 -6.32 71.56
CA TYR A 588 -14.13 -6.41 72.93
C TYR A 588 -14.42 -5.13 73.74
N GLY A 589 -15.27 -4.24 73.23
CA GLY A 589 -15.60 -2.96 73.87
C GLY A 589 -14.46 -1.94 73.87
N ASN A 590 -13.45 -2.12 73.01
CA ASN A 590 -12.29 -1.24 72.93
C ASN A 590 -12.34 -0.40 71.65
N GLU A 591 -12.05 0.90 71.75
CA GLU A 591 -11.92 1.78 70.57
C GLU A 591 -10.61 1.54 69.80
N LYS A 592 -9.61 0.89 70.42
CA LYS A 592 -8.29 0.63 69.84
C LYS A 592 -7.86 -0.81 70.05
N ALA A 593 -6.99 -1.30 69.17
CA ALA A 593 -6.33 -2.59 69.33
C ALA A 593 -5.41 -2.58 70.57
N THR A 594 -5.90 -3.10 71.70
CA THR A 594 -5.12 -3.27 72.93
C THR A 594 -4.29 -4.56 72.89
N ILE A 595 -3.36 -4.73 73.84
CA ILE A 595 -2.57 -5.98 73.96
C ILE A 595 -3.48 -7.20 74.12
N LYS A 596 -4.62 -7.04 74.82
CA LYS A 596 -5.62 -8.10 74.99
C LYS A 596 -6.25 -8.48 73.65
N VAL A 597 -6.69 -7.50 72.86
CA VAL A 597 -7.26 -7.75 71.51
C VAL A 597 -6.26 -8.46 70.61
N ARG A 598 -5.00 -7.99 70.56
CA ARG A 598 -3.97 -8.62 69.72
C ARG A 598 -3.71 -10.07 70.12
N ARG A 599 -3.64 -10.38 71.43
CA ARG A 599 -3.48 -11.76 71.93
C ARG A 599 -4.64 -12.67 71.50
N GLU A 600 -5.87 -12.18 71.59
CA GLU A 600 -7.05 -12.94 71.15
C GLU A 600 -7.04 -13.17 69.63
N VAL A 601 -6.70 -12.14 68.85
CA VAL A 601 -6.57 -12.26 67.38
C VAL A 601 -5.46 -13.26 67.00
N ASP A 602 -4.29 -13.20 67.65
CA ASP A 602 -3.21 -14.17 67.44
C ASP A 602 -3.67 -15.60 67.77
N TYR A 603 -4.40 -15.77 68.88
CA TYR A 603 -4.98 -17.05 69.26
C TYR A 603 -5.97 -17.57 68.20
N GLY A 604 -6.83 -16.69 67.67
CA GLY A 604 -7.77 -17.02 66.60
C GLY A 604 -7.09 -17.37 65.27
N ILE A 605 -6.06 -16.61 64.87
CA ILE A 605 -5.25 -16.89 63.67
C ILE A 605 -4.59 -18.27 63.78
N ASN A 606 -4.03 -18.60 64.95
CA ASN A 606 -3.43 -19.91 65.19
C ASN A 606 -4.48 -21.05 65.14
N ARG A 607 -5.71 -20.84 65.66
CA ARG A 607 -6.78 -21.85 65.52
C ARG A 607 -7.25 -22.04 64.08
N LEU A 608 -7.05 -21.06 63.20
CA LEU A 608 -7.35 -21.14 61.77
C LEU A 608 -6.20 -21.76 60.95
N HIS A 609 -5.24 -22.44 61.58
CA HIS A 609 -4.17 -23.15 60.90
C HIS A 609 -4.71 -24.02 59.76
N GLY A 610 -4.28 -23.72 58.53
CA GLY A 610 -4.68 -24.45 57.33
C GLY A 610 -5.94 -23.93 56.63
N LYS A 611 -6.59 -22.87 57.12
CA LYS A 611 -7.66 -22.12 56.40
C LYS A 611 -7.21 -20.74 55.92
N ILE A 612 -6.22 -20.13 56.58
CA ILE A 612 -5.62 -18.85 56.21
C ILE A 612 -4.10 -18.99 56.03
N ILE A 613 -3.52 -18.12 55.20
CA ILE A 613 -2.10 -18.04 54.88
C ILE A 613 -1.61 -16.65 55.29
N ARG A 614 -0.56 -16.59 56.12
CA ARG A 614 0.10 -15.34 56.52
C ARG A 614 1.37 -15.13 55.71
N LYS A 615 1.47 -14.01 54.99
CA LYS A 615 2.68 -13.56 54.29
C LYS A 615 3.12 -12.23 54.90
N GLY A 616 4.19 -12.26 55.71
CA GLY A 616 4.60 -11.10 56.51
C GLY A 616 3.48 -10.64 57.44
N ASP A 617 3.06 -9.39 57.30
CA ASP A 617 1.98 -8.78 58.08
C ASP A 617 0.60 -8.85 57.41
N PHE A 618 0.49 -9.55 56.27
CA PHE A 618 -0.77 -9.68 55.53
C PHE A 618 -1.35 -11.09 55.61
N LEU A 619 -2.69 -11.17 55.65
CA LEU A 619 -3.45 -12.40 55.75
C LEU A 619 -4.27 -12.64 54.48
N PHE A 620 -4.28 -13.90 54.03
CA PHE A 620 -4.93 -14.38 52.81
C PHE A 620 -5.76 -15.64 53.13
N PRO A 621 -6.89 -15.88 52.45
CA PRO A 621 -7.61 -17.15 52.59
C PRO A 621 -6.88 -18.27 51.87
N LYS A 622 -7.04 -19.54 52.28
CA LYS A 622 -6.42 -20.66 51.55
C LYS A 622 -7.15 -20.90 50.23
N GLY A 623 -6.40 -20.98 49.13
CA GLY A 623 -6.95 -21.26 47.80
C GLY A 623 -7.46 -20.02 47.06
N TRP A 624 -7.01 -18.81 47.43
CA TRP A 624 -7.29 -17.62 46.61
C TRP A 624 -6.60 -17.74 45.25
N GLU A 625 -7.34 -17.39 44.19
CA GLU A 625 -6.81 -17.39 42.81
C GLU A 625 -6.34 -16.00 42.38
N LYS A 626 -7.11 -14.95 42.71
CA LYS A 626 -6.83 -13.58 42.30
C LYS A 626 -7.12 -12.57 43.41
N ILE A 627 -6.24 -11.58 43.56
CA ILE A 627 -6.45 -10.44 44.46
C ILE A 627 -7.48 -9.49 43.83
N THR A 628 -8.49 -9.10 44.62
CA THR A 628 -9.49 -8.11 44.17
C THR A 628 -9.10 -6.74 44.69
N VAL A 629 -8.76 -5.82 43.79
CA VAL A 629 -8.45 -4.42 44.11
C VAL A 629 -9.75 -3.65 44.33
N ARG A 630 -9.84 -2.91 45.44
CA ARG A 630 -11.07 -2.24 45.89
C ARG A 630 -10.90 -0.72 46.00
N VAL A 631 -11.85 0.04 45.46
CA VAL A 631 -11.85 1.52 45.39
C VAL A 631 -13.26 2.07 45.73
N PRO A 632 -13.41 3.22 46.42
CA PRO A 632 -12.36 4.05 47.02
C PRO A 632 -11.71 3.39 48.24
N ASN A 633 -10.41 3.59 48.42
CA ASN A 633 -9.64 2.99 49.50
C ASN A 633 -9.15 4.07 50.47
N SER A 634 -9.43 3.92 51.76
CA SER A 634 -8.98 4.84 52.82
C SER A 634 -7.73 4.35 53.58
N ARG A 635 -7.18 3.18 53.21
CA ARG A 635 -6.03 2.57 53.86
C ARG A 635 -4.75 3.39 53.61
N LYS A 636 -3.88 3.41 54.62
CA LYS A 636 -2.49 3.90 54.48
C LYS A 636 -1.69 2.92 53.63
N ILE A 637 -0.65 3.39 52.95
CA ILE A 637 0.22 2.56 52.11
C ILE A 637 0.75 1.32 52.84
N ASN A 638 1.12 1.46 54.12
CA ASN A 638 1.63 0.35 54.96
C ASN A 638 0.62 -0.78 55.18
N HIS A 639 -0.68 -0.52 54.95
CA HIS A 639 -1.76 -1.49 55.12
C HIS A 639 -2.23 -2.09 53.78
N ILE A 640 -1.50 -1.87 52.69
CA ILE A 640 -1.77 -2.41 51.37
C ILE A 640 -0.55 -3.24 50.96
N SER A 641 -0.78 -4.47 50.50
CA SER A 641 0.32 -5.36 50.14
C SER A 641 0.91 -4.98 48.77
N ILE A 642 2.17 -5.36 48.54
CA ILE A 642 2.83 -5.11 47.24
C ILE A 642 2.10 -5.87 46.13
N GLU A 643 1.57 -7.06 46.42
CA GLU A 643 0.79 -7.86 45.46
C GLU A 643 -0.55 -7.19 45.09
N GLU A 644 -1.21 -6.50 46.02
CA GLU A 644 -2.43 -5.73 45.72
C GLU A 644 -2.12 -4.51 44.84
N LEU A 645 -1.01 -3.81 45.12
CA LEU A 645 -0.54 -2.70 44.28
C LEU A 645 -0.15 -3.18 42.88
N ALA A 646 0.54 -4.33 42.78
CA ALA A 646 0.89 -4.95 41.52
C ALA A 646 -0.37 -5.31 40.71
N GLU A 647 -1.39 -5.89 41.33
CA GLU A 647 -2.65 -6.19 40.63
C GLU A 647 -3.38 -4.93 40.16
N ALA A 648 -3.33 -3.85 40.94
CA ALA A 648 -3.90 -2.56 40.56
C ALA A 648 -3.17 -1.97 39.35
N MET A 649 -1.84 -1.96 39.40
CA MET A 649 -0.98 -1.55 38.28
C MET A 649 -1.22 -2.39 37.04
N ASN A 650 -1.35 -3.71 37.17
CA ASN A 650 -1.63 -4.60 36.04
C ASN A 650 -2.99 -4.30 35.39
N THR A 651 -4.01 -4.00 36.21
CA THR A 651 -5.33 -3.62 35.70
C THR A 651 -5.27 -2.30 34.94
N ILE A 652 -4.50 -1.32 35.43
CA ILE A 652 -4.25 -0.05 34.73
C ILE A 652 -3.50 -0.31 33.42
N LEU A 653 -2.41 -1.08 33.45
CA LEU A 653 -1.60 -1.42 32.27
C LEU A 653 -2.41 -2.11 31.18
N ASN A 654 -3.31 -3.01 31.53
CA ASN A 654 -4.21 -3.68 30.57
C ASN A 654 -5.24 -2.75 29.92
N THR A 655 -5.29 -1.47 30.30
CA THR A 655 -6.17 -0.46 29.69
C THR A 655 -5.42 0.60 28.89
N VAL A 656 -4.08 0.64 28.97
CA VAL A 656 -3.24 1.62 28.28
C VAL A 656 -2.24 0.92 27.34
N VAL A 657 -1.86 1.58 26.26
CA VAL A 657 -0.91 1.01 25.27
C VAL A 657 0.52 0.99 25.82
N GLY A 658 0.91 2.06 26.51
CA GLY A 658 2.21 2.19 27.15
C GLY A 658 2.26 3.41 28.06
N ILE A 659 2.95 3.28 29.19
CA ILE A 659 3.07 4.34 30.20
C ILE A 659 4.47 4.34 30.81
N THR A 660 5.01 5.50 31.15
CA THR A 660 6.27 5.55 31.89
C THR A 660 6.09 4.94 33.28
N ARG A 661 7.16 4.38 33.84
CA ARG A 661 7.14 3.86 35.23
C ARG A 661 6.63 4.92 36.23
N GLU A 662 7.11 6.16 36.10
CA GLU A 662 6.64 7.28 36.92
C GLU A 662 5.15 7.58 36.71
N GLY A 663 4.69 7.56 35.46
CA GLY A 663 3.28 7.74 35.11
C GLY A 663 2.38 6.68 35.74
N LEU A 664 2.79 5.41 35.70
CA LEU A 664 2.07 4.30 36.32
C LEU A 664 1.95 4.49 37.84
N CYS A 665 3.03 4.92 38.49
CA CYS A 665 3.03 5.22 39.93
C CYS A 665 2.06 6.38 40.25
N VAL A 666 2.05 7.44 39.44
CA VAL A 666 1.15 8.60 39.62
C VAL A 666 -0.31 8.21 39.45
N GLU A 667 -0.65 7.45 38.40
CA GLU A 667 -2.02 7.00 38.15
C GLU A 667 -2.51 6.05 39.25
N THR A 668 -1.68 5.09 39.67
CA THR A 668 -2.02 4.18 40.78
C THR A 668 -2.23 4.96 42.09
N THR A 669 -1.43 5.99 42.35
CA THR A 669 -1.59 6.86 43.53
C THR A 669 -2.96 7.55 43.55
N ARG A 670 -3.47 7.96 42.38
CA ARG A 670 -4.78 8.60 42.24
C ARG A 670 -5.94 7.63 42.40
N VAL A 671 -5.82 6.42 41.86
CA VAL A 671 -6.82 5.35 42.04
C VAL A 671 -7.08 5.09 43.52
N TYR A 672 -6.03 5.11 44.34
CA TYR A 672 -6.14 4.94 45.80
C TYR A 672 -6.49 6.24 46.56
N GLY A 673 -6.76 7.36 45.85
CA GLY A 673 -7.19 8.62 46.47
C GLY A 673 -6.11 9.38 47.24
N TRP A 674 -4.81 9.04 47.06
CA TRP A 674 -3.72 9.75 47.73
C TRP A 674 -3.38 11.05 46.99
N GLN A 675 -3.33 12.16 47.73
CA GLN A 675 -3.10 13.48 47.14
C GLN A 675 -1.65 13.73 46.68
N ARG A 676 -0.66 13.03 47.27
CA ARG A 676 0.77 13.20 46.96
C ARG A 676 1.53 11.88 47.06
N MET A 677 2.46 11.68 46.13
CA MET A 677 3.41 10.57 46.18
C MET A 677 4.51 10.90 47.20
N THR A 678 4.43 10.31 48.40
CA THR A 678 5.51 10.41 49.40
C THR A 678 6.62 9.39 49.09
N LYS A 679 7.82 9.56 49.68
CA LYS A 679 8.95 8.64 49.47
C LYS A 679 8.60 7.17 49.77
N GLY A 680 7.77 6.91 50.77
CA GLY A 680 7.30 5.56 51.11
C GLY A 680 6.29 4.98 50.10
N ILE A 681 5.40 5.81 49.56
CA ILE A 681 4.48 5.42 48.47
C ILE A 681 5.29 5.08 47.22
N GLY A 682 6.21 5.96 46.81
CA GLY A 682 7.04 5.73 45.63
C GLY A 682 7.87 4.44 45.71
N ALA A 683 8.47 4.14 46.88
CA ALA A 683 9.22 2.90 47.08
C ALA A 683 8.34 1.65 46.95
N SER A 684 7.13 1.67 47.52
CA SER A 684 6.19 0.55 47.44
C SER A 684 5.65 0.35 46.02
N MET A 685 5.38 1.44 45.30
CA MET A 685 4.94 1.42 43.90
C MET A 685 6.03 0.87 42.97
N ASN A 686 7.29 1.30 43.15
CA ASN A 686 8.41 0.76 42.37
C ASN A 686 8.59 -0.74 42.63
N ALA A 687 8.52 -1.19 43.88
CA ALA A 687 8.59 -2.61 44.22
C ALA A 687 7.43 -3.42 43.60
N ALA A 688 6.22 -2.84 43.53
CA ALA A 688 5.08 -3.46 42.87
C ALA A 688 5.27 -3.57 41.35
N CYS A 689 5.83 -2.53 40.71
CA CYS A 689 6.18 -2.55 39.30
C CYS A 689 7.25 -3.60 38.99
N ASP A 690 8.31 -3.68 39.80
CA ASP A 690 9.36 -4.69 39.66
C ASP A 690 8.80 -6.11 39.83
N LEU A 691 7.85 -6.31 40.74
CA LEU A 691 7.16 -7.59 40.91
C LEU A 691 6.38 -7.99 39.65
N LEU A 692 5.69 -7.05 38.99
CA LEU A 692 4.97 -7.33 37.75
C LEU A 692 5.90 -7.75 36.60
N VAL A 693 7.04 -7.07 36.48
CA VAL A 693 8.04 -7.38 35.46
C VAL A 693 8.68 -8.75 35.75
N GLN A 694 9.01 -9.04 37.00
CA GLN A 694 9.57 -10.34 37.41
C GLN A 694 8.57 -11.50 37.21
N GLN A 695 7.28 -11.27 37.44
CA GLN A 695 6.23 -12.25 37.18
C GLN A 695 5.93 -12.45 35.68
N GLY A 696 6.57 -11.67 34.79
CA GLY A 696 6.34 -11.72 33.35
C GLY A 696 4.95 -11.23 32.95
N ARG A 697 4.29 -10.41 33.78
CA ARG A 697 2.97 -9.82 33.48
C ARG A 697 3.09 -8.45 32.79
N ALA A 698 4.23 -7.80 32.94
CA ALA A 698 4.58 -6.57 32.26
C ALA A 698 6.03 -6.66 31.73
N GLN A 699 6.36 -5.83 30.74
CA GLN A 699 7.72 -5.68 30.26
C GLN A 699 8.04 -4.20 30.02
N GLU A 700 9.32 -3.87 30.10
CA GLU A 700 9.82 -2.53 29.79
C GLU A 700 10.29 -2.52 28.32
N LEU A 701 9.60 -1.74 27.48
CA LEU A 701 9.92 -1.51 26.08
C LEU A 701 10.05 -0.01 25.85
N ASP A 702 11.19 0.42 25.30
CA ASP A 702 11.46 1.81 24.94
C ASP A 702 11.23 2.82 26.10
N GLY A 703 11.61 2.44 27.32
CA GLY A 703 11.43 3.26 28.53
C GLY A 703 9.98 3.39 29.01
N LYS A 704 9.06 2.59 28.44
CA LYS A 704 7.66 2.48 28.84
C LYS A 704 7.39 1.07 29.39
N ILE A 705 6.49 0.99 30.36
CA ILE A 705 5.96 -0.28 30.86
C ILE A 705 4.72 -0.61 30.03
N VAL A 706 4.72 -1.80 29.42
CA VAL A 706 3.60 -2.32 28.63
C VAL A 706 3.15 -3.68 29.17
N PRO A 707 1.87 -4.05 29.02
CA PRO A 707 1.40 -5.39 29.38
C PRO A 707 2.10 -6.45 28.51
N LYS A 708 2.47 -7.58 29.11
CA LYS A 708 3.01 -8.72 28.37
C LYS A 708 1.85 -9.66 28.04
N GLU A 709 1.51 -9.80 26.77
CA GLU A 709 0.47 -10.74 26.33
C GLU A 709 0.88 -12.18 26.69
N SER A 710 -0.09 -12.94 27.22
CA SER A 710 0.09 -14.31 27.72
C SER A 710 0.15 -15.34 26.61
#